data_AF-A0A1I4FW20-F1
#
_entry.id   AF-A0A1I4FW20-F1
#
_cell.length_a   1.000
_cell.length_b   1.000
_cell.length_c   1.000
_cell.angle_alpha   90.00
_cell.angle_beta   90.00
_cell.angle_gamma   90.00
#
_symmetry.space_group_name_H-M   'P 1'
#
loop_
_entity.id
_entity.type
_entity.pdbx_description
1 polymer ?
#
loop_
_entity_poly.entity_id
_entity_poly.type
_entity_poly.pdbx_seq_one_letter_code
_entity_poly.pdbx_strand_id
1 'polypeptide(L)'
;MNVSATITPTHGHDAPLDVGPDLVVGHLLSTQHICAETARQARDIALHEQLPVLDVLRTRFSVSPRVMLMAEGELLGTRVIDPALQPPHTALVRRYGPARAMTHMVLPWRTTGNCTLILAPCYDIFLQHRQGLQDVFGPVRMALCTRDQISAALVHSFAADLTHRAETRLPDAQSSRSWQSGRAMQATCLGAVLLGGLTLLAPVAVITALSALAVILLVLSGAVKAAAALCGVGPPQPPPRGSGPLPVITLLIPLYRERAIAEHLLTRLEALNYPRERLDACLVLEDNDDTTRRALGRTHLLTWMRPIIVPEGTLRTKPRALNYALDFARGSIIGVYDAEDAPDPDQLHIVAATFANAGPKVACLQGVLDYYNSAANWLTRCFTIEYASWFRVVLPGYARMGLVVPLGGTTLFFRRDILENLGGWDAHNVTEDADLGLRLARAGYETVFIPSVTQEEANGRFWPWVKQRSRWLKGYAVTYCVHMRNPAQLWRDLGARRFWGVQILFAGTLSQFLLAPLIWSFWLIPLGFHHPAVNLLPPWAFWTMVGLFVTSEVVNFAISALALRRAGKAWLTPWALTLQLYFPLGAIAVYKGLIELTWKPFYWDKTAHGILLPKPAAAHGPQPSQPPPPLPHQAAAE
;
A
#
# COMPACT_ATOMS: atom_id res chain seq x y z
N MET A 1 -13.46 -60.97 -13.35
CA MET A 1 -12.31 -61.54 -12.62
C MET A 1 -11.80 -60.46 -11.67
N ASN A 2 -12.11 -60.63 -10.38
CA ASN A 2 -11.64 -59.76 -9.30
C ASN A 2 -10.16 -60.04 -9.05
N VAL A 3 -9.30 -59.03 -9.14
CA VAL A 3 -7.96 -59.06 -8.55
C VAL A 3 -7.89 -57.95 -7.51
N SER A 4 -8.16 -58.36 -6.27
CA SER A 4 -7.84 -57.61 -5.07
C SER A 4 -6.33 -57.69 -4.86
N ALA A 5 -5.62 -56.57 -4.98
CA ALA A 5 -4.22 -56.46 -4.63
C ALA A 5 -4.11 -55.79 -3.25
N THR A 6 -3.93 -56.64 -2.26
CA THR A 6 -3.70 -56.33 -0.85
C THR A 6 -2.43 -55.48 -0.70
N ILE A 7 -2.57 -54.27 -0.14
CA ILE A 7 -1.43 -53.45 0.27
C ILE A 7 -0.97 -53.96 1.63
N THR A 8 0.20 -54.57 1.67
CA THR A 8 0.91 -54.95 2.90
C THR A 8 1.45 -53.70 3.60
N PRO A 9 1.30 -53.57 4.94
CA PRO A 9 1.89 -52.47 5.69
C PRO A 9 3.36 -52.81 5.98
N THR A 10 4.30 -52.11 5.37
CA THR A 10 5.68 -52.15 5.82
C THR A 10 5.81 -51.31 7.10
N HIS A 11 6.31 -51.98 8.14
CA HIS A 11 6.56 -51.45 9.48
C HIS A 11 7.53 -50.27 9.50
N GLY A 12 7.18 -49.27 10.33
CA GLY A 12 8.08 -48.69 11.33
C GLY A 12 9.34 -47.97 10.86
N HIS A 13 9.19 -46.69 10.48
CA HIS A 13 10.22 -45.67 10.70
C HIS A 13 9.55 -44.30 10.86
N ASP A 14 9.14 -43.96 12.09
CA ASP A 14 8.85 -42.58 12.51
C ASP A 14 10.15 -41.88 12.94
N ALA A 15 11.19 -41.96 12.10
CA ALA A 15 12.30 -41.02 12.13
C ALA A 15 12.04 -40.04 10.98
N PRO A 16 12.04 -38.72 11.20
CA PRO A 16 11.88 -37.78 10.10
C PRO A 16 13.06 -37.98 9.15
N LEU A 17 12.80 -38.52 7.95
CA LEU A 17 13.69 -38.33 6.82
C LEU A 17 13.67 -36.82 6.55
N ASP A 18 14.63 -36.12 7.14
CA ASP A 18 14.90 -34.72 6.82
C ASP A 18 15.43 -34.71 5.38
N VAL A 19 14.51 -34.58 4.42
CA VAL A 19 14.83 -34.40 3.01
C VAL A 19 15.27 -32.97 2.83
N GLY A 20 16.50 -32.70 3.28
CA GLY A 20 17.13 -31.40 3.16
C GLY A 20 17.27 -30.99 1.68
N PRO A 21 17.38 -29.68 1.40
CA PRO A 21 17.51 -29.15 0.05
C PRO A 21 18.64 -29.83 -0.77
N ASP A 22 19.74 -30.19 -0.12
CA ASP A 22 20.88 -30.84 -0.77
C ASP A 22 20.60 -32.26 -1.24
N LEU A 23 19.73 -33.01 -0.56
CA LEU A 23 19.30 -34.33 -1.00
C LEU A 23 18.45 -34.22 -2.27
N VAL A 24 17.58 -33.22 -2.34
CA VAL A 24 16.80 -32.94 -3.56
C VAL A 24 17.73 -32.58 -4.71
N VAL A 25 18.72 -31.71 -4.49
CA VAL A 25 19.73 -31.37 -5.52
C VAL A 25 20.52 -32.61 -5.97
N GLY A 26 20.93 -33.47 -5.03
CA GLY A 26 21.62 -34.73 -5.32
C GLY A 26 20.77 -35.69 -6.14
N HIS A 27 19.48 -35.81 -5.81
CA HIS A 27 18.53 -36.63 -6.54
C HIS A 27 18.35 -36.12 -7.97
N LEU A 28 18.10 -34.82 -8.14
CA LEU A 28 17.98 -34.17 -9.46
C LEU A 28 19.22 -34.38 -10.33
N LEU A 29 20.41 -34.40 -9.72
CA LEU A 29 21.66 -34.71 -10.42
C LEU A 29 21.71 -36.18 -10.83
N SER A 30 21.34 -37.10 -9.93
CA SER A 30 21.35 -38.55 -10.19
C SER A 30 20.36 -38.97 -11.28
N THR A 31 19.21 -38.29 -11.35
CA THR A 31 18.16 -38.54 -12.36
C THR A 31 18.34 -37.68 -13.62
N GLN A 32 19.47 -36.99 -13.77
CA GLN A 32 19.83 -36.17 -14.93
C GLN A 32 18.85 -35.01 -15.23
N HIS A 33 18.12 -34.52 -14.22
CA HIS A 33 17.28 -33.33 -14.36
C HIS A 33 18.08 -32.03 -14.31
N ILE A 34 19.28 -32.05 -13.72
CA ILE A 34 20.26 -30.96 -13.73
C ILE A 34 21.66 -31.52 -13.99
N CYS A 35 22.57 -30.72 -14.53
CA CYS A 35 23.97 -31.11 -14.68
C CYS A 35 24.82 -30.74 -13.45
N ALA A 36 26.00 -31.36 -13.31
CA ALA A 36 26.90 -31.12 -12.19
C ALA A 36 27.40 -29.67 -12.10
N GLU A 37 27.49 -28.98 -13.23
CA GLU A 37 27.84 -27.55 -13.28
C GLU A 37 26.73 -26.69 -12.68
N THR A 38 25.48 -26.87 -13.12
CA THR A 38 24.31 -26.19 -12.56
C THR A 38 24.17 -26.42 -11.05
N ALA A 39 24.35 -27.67 -10.59
CA ALA A 39 24.28 -27.99 -9.17
C ALA A 39 25.36 -27.27 -8.34
N ARG A 40 26.60 -27.19 -8.84
CA ARG A 40 27.68 -26.44 -8.18
C ARG A 40 27.39 -24.94 -8.17
N GLN A 41 27.10 -24.35 -9.33
CA GLN A 41 26.82 -22.91 -9.43
C GLN A 41 25.65 -22.49 -8.53
N ALA A 42 24.58 -23.30 -8.49
CA ALA A 42 23.44 -23.02 -7.62
C ALA A 42 23.81 -23.06 -6.13
N ARG A 43 24.66 -24.01 -5.71
CA ARG A 43 25.18 -24.08 -4.33
C ARG A 43 26.09 -22.91 -3.99
N ASP A 44 26.99 -22.55 -4.89
CA ASP A 44 27.92 -21.42 -4.69
C ASP A 44 27.15 -20.10 -4.52
N ILE A 45 26.14 -19.86 -5.37
CA ILE A 45 25.24 -18.71 -5.27
C ILE A 45 24.46 -18.76 -3.95
N ALA A 46 23.87 -19.90 -3.60
CA ALA A 46 23.09 -20.08 -2.38
C ALA A 46 23.93 -19.80 -1.12
N LEU A 47 25.18 -20.26 -1.07
CA LEU A 47 26.10 -20.02 0.03
C LEU A 47 26.55 -18.56 0.11
N HIS A 48 26.95 -17.97 -1.02
CA HIS A 48 27.45 -16.60 -1.06
C HIS A 48 26.38 -15.57 -0.71
N GLU A 49 25.15 -15.76 -1.22
CA GLU A 49 24.03 -14.83 -1.05
C GLU A 49 23.07 -15.23 0.09
N GLN A 50 23.35 -16.31 0.82
CA GLN A 50 22.51 -16.84 1.91
C GLN A 50 21.06 -17.12 1.47
N LEU A 51 20.92 -17.78 0.31
CA LEU A 51 19.65 -18.12 -0.33
C LEU A 51 19.35 -19.62 -0.24
N PRO A 52 18.07 -20.05 -0.24
CA PRO A 52 17.73 -21.46 -0.38
C PRO A 52 18.12 -21.98 -1.78
N VAL A 53 18.90 -23.06 -1.84
CA VAL A 53 19.41 -23.62 -3.11
C VAL A 53 18.29 -24.01 -4.10
N LEU A 54 17.15 -24.51 -3.60
CA LEU A 54 16.01 -24.84 -4.45
C LEU A 54 15.33 -23.60 -5.04
N ASP A 55 15.31 -22.48 -4.33
CA ASP A 55 14.81 -21.21 -4.86
C ASP A 55 15.77 -20.68 -5.95
N VAL A 56 17.08 -20.84 -5.77
CA VAL A 56 18.10 -20.48 -6.79
C VAL A 56 17.93 -21.31 -8.06
N LEU A 57 17.78 -22.63 -7.93
CA LEU A 57 17.52 -23.53 -9.08
C LEU A 57 16.26 -23.13 -9.85
N ARG A 58 15.19 -22.77 -9.12
CA ARG A 58 13.93 -22.32 -9.73
C ARG A 58 14.11 -20.99 -10.47
N THR A 59 14.73 -20.01 -9.82
CA THR A 59 14.68 -18.62 -10.28
C THR A 59 15.80 -18.28 -11.27
N ARG A 60 17.01 -18.84 -11.10
CA ARG A 60 18.17 -18.54 -11.96
C ARG A 60 18.44 -19.60 -13.03
N PHE A 61 18.07 -20.85 -12.76
CA PHE A 61 18.32 -21.98 -13.66
C PHE A 61 17.03 -22.54 -14.29
N SER A 62 15.88 -21.92 -14.04
CA SER A 62 14.58 -22.29 -14.59
C SER A 62 14.21 -23.77 -14.39
N VAL A 63 14.70 -24.38 -13.31
CA VAL A 63 14.34 -25.76 -12.99
C VAL A 63 12.86 -25.82 -12.61
N SER A 64 12.12 -26.69 -13.29
CA SER A 64 10.67 -26.79 -13.14
C SER A 64 10.27 -27.12 -11.68
N PRO A 65 9.34 -26.36 -11.08
CA PRO A 65 8.79 -26.68 -9.76
C PRO A 65 8.23 -28.09 -9.67
N ARG A 66 7.64 -28.60 -10.77
CA ARG A 66 7.11 -29.97 -10.83
C ARG A 66 8.22 -31.01 -10.72
N VAL A 67 9.37 -30.77 -11.35
CA VAL A 67 10.50 -31.70 -11.33
C VAL A 67 11.11 -31.77 -9.93
N MET A 68 11.28 -30.62 -9.27
CA MET A 68 11.74 -30.58 -7.88
C MET A 68 10.74 -31.27 -6.93
N LEU A 69 9.44 -31.06 -7.14
CA LEU A 69 8.38 -31.69 -6.33
C LEU A 69 8.33 -33.21 -6.51
N MET A 70 8.56 -33.72 -7.73
CA MET A 70 8.66 -35.16 -7.99
C MET A 70 9.87 -35.77 -7.28
N ALA A 71 11.03 -35.10 -7.35
CA ALA A 71 12.23 -35.51 -6.63
C ALA A 71 12.01 -35.58 -5.11
N GLU A 72 11.40 -34.56 -4.53
CA GLU A 72 11.04 -34.55 -3.09
C GLU A 72 10.04 -35.68 -2.77
N GLY A 73 9.07 -35.94 -3.64
CA GLY A 73 8.10 -37.03 -3.48
C GLY A 73 8.73 -38.41 -3.43
N GLU A 74 9.67 -38.68 -4.33
CA GLU A 74 10.42 -39.95 -4.37
C GLU A 74 11.27 -40.15 -3.12
N LEU A 75 11.98 -39.10 -2.68
CA LEU A 75 12.81 -39.14 -1.47
C LEU A 75 11.98 -39.36 -0.18
N LEU A 76 10.80 -38.77 -0.11
CA LEU A 76 9.88 -38.91 1.04
C LEU A 76 8.99 -40.16 0.96
N GLY A 77 9.03 -40.91 -0.13
CA GLY A 77 8.11 -42.04 -0.37
C GLY A 77 6.64 -41.61 -0.41
N THR A 78 6.35 -40.38 -0.83
CA THR A 78 4.98 -39.84 -0.96
C THR A 78 4.61 -39.61 -2.43
N ARG A 79 3.32 -39.37 -2.68
CA ARG A 79 2.81 -39.15 -4.03
C ARG A 79 2.62 -37.67 -4.32
N VAL A 80 2.91 -37.28 -5.56
CA VAL A 80 2.49 -36.00 -6.12
C VAL A 80 1.07 -36.13 -6.65
N ILE A 81 0.19 -35.24 -6.22
CA ILE A 81 -1.24 -35.27 -6.53
C ILE A 81 -1.64 -33.97 -7.20
N ASP A 82 -2.30 -34.08 -8.35
CA ASP A 82 -2.87 -32.92 -9.01
C ASP A 82 -4.33 -32.73 -8.56
N PRO A 83 -4.65 -31.71 -7.76
CA PRO A 83 -6.01 -31.45 -7.31
C PRO A 83 -6.95 -30.99 -8.44
N ALA A 84 -6.44 -30.59 -9.60
CA ALA A 84 -7.30 -30.29 -10.76
C ALA A 84 -7.87 -31.58 -11.39
N LEU A 85 -7.08 -32.67 -11.39
CA LEU A 85 -7.52 -33.98 -11.87
C LEU A 85 -8.30 -34.75 -10.80
N GLN A 86 -7.94 -34.54 -9.53
CA GLN A 86 -8.56 -35.21 -8.40
C GLN A 86 -8.97 -34.18 -7.33
N PRO A 87 -10.16 -33.58 -7.46
CA PRO A 87 -10.58 -32.48 -6.59
C PRO A 87 -10.66 -32.89 -5.11
N PRO A 88 -10.39 -31.95 -4.19
CA PRO A 88 -10.50 -32.20 -2.75
C PRO A 88 -11.96 -32.35 -2.31
N HIS A 89 -12.20 -33.08 -1.24
CA HIS A 89 -13.51 -33.14 -0.59
C HIS A 89 -13.79 -31.78 0.08
N THR A 90 -14.74 -31.03 -0.49
CA THR A 90 -15.06 -29.66 -0.06
C THR A 90 -15.43 -29.57 1.43
N ALA A 91 -16.07 -30.60 1.99
CA ALA A 91 -16.40 -30.67 3.42
C ALA A 91 -15.16 -30.60 4.33
N LEU A 92 -14.04 -31.21 3.93
CA LEU A 92 -12.79 -31.15 4.70
C LEU A 92 -12.21 -29.73 4.67
N VAL A 93 -12.20 -29.11 3.49
CA VAL A 93 -11.71 -27.73 3.34
C VAL A 93 -12.59 -26.75 4.12
N ARG A 94 -13.93 -26.89 4.09
CA ARG A 94 -14.85 -26.07 4.90
C ARG A 94 -14.60 -26.23 6.39
N ARG A 95 -14.31 -27.45 6.86
CA ARG A 95 -14.00 -27.73 8.27
C ARG A 95 -12.72 -27.05 8.74
N TYR A 96 -11.69 -26.97 7.90
CA TYR A 96 -10.45 -26.26 8.23
C TYR A 96 -10.54 -24.74 8.01
N GLY A 97 -11.35 -24.33 7.04
CA GLY A 97 -11.52 -22.96 6.56
C GLY A 97 -10.73 -22.70 5.28
N PRO A 98 -11.36 -22.27 4.17
CA PRO A 98 -10.68 -22.10 2.88
C PRO A 98 -9.61 -21.00 2.91
N ALA A 99 -9.86 -19.90 3.62
CA ALA A 99 -8.86 -18.85 3.79
C ALA A 99 -7.65 -19.34 4.61
N ARG A 100 -7.89 -20.08 5.69
CA ARG A 100 -6.82 -20.69 6.50
C ARG A 100 -6.01 -21.70 5.67
N ALA A 101 -6.68 -22.50 4.84
CA ALA A 101 -6.03 -23.40 3.88
C ALA A 101 -5.12 -22.64 2.90
N MET A 102 -5.58 -21.50 2.39
CA MET A 102 -4.79 -20.63 1.50
C MET A 102 -3.57 -20.05 2.23
N THR A 103 -3.77 -19.38 3.37
CA THR A 103 -2.69 -18.76 4.15
C THR A 103 -1.62 -19.77 4.58
N HIS A 104 -2.05 -20.95 5.04
CA HIS A 104 -1.16 -22.02 5.50
C HIS A 104 -0.58 -22.85 4.35
N MET A 105 -0.99 -22.61 3.11
CA MET A 105 -0.61 -23.38 1.91
C MET A 105 -0.78 -24.89 2.10
N VAL A 106 -1.92 -25.31 2.65
CA VAL A 106 -2.29 -26.72 2.83
C VAL A 106 -3.69 -26.99 2.32
N LEU A 107 -3.90 -28.14 1.68
CA LEU A 107 -5.20 -28.53 1.14
C LEU A 107 -5.68 -29.85 1.75
N PRO A 108 -6.66 -29.83 2.68
CA PRO A 108 -7.33 -31.04 3.14
C PRO A 108 -8.01 -31.75 1.96
N TRP A 109 -7.52 -32.93 1.58
CA TRP A 109 -7.85 -33.54 0.30
C TRP A 109 -8.92 -34.63 0.42
N ARG A 110 -8.63 -35.71 1.16
CA ARG A 110 -9.59 -36.81 1.41
C ARG A 110 -9.22 -37.58 2.66
N THR A 111 -10.19 -38.29 3.20
CA THR A 111 -9.98 -39.23 4.30
C THR A 111 -9.80 -40.65 3.75
N THR A 112 -8.82 -41.38 4.27
CA THR A 112 -8.54 -42.77 3.90
C THR A 112 -8.28 -43.56 5.19
N GLY A 113 -9.20 -44.46 5.54
CA GLY A 113 -9.22 -45.09 6.86
C GLY A 113 -9.39 -44.04 7.96
N ASN A 114 -8.53 -44.09 8.98
CA ASN A 114 -8.52 -43.14 10.11
C ASN A 114 -7.62 -41.92 9.89
N CYS A 115 -7.17 -41.67 8.65
CA CYS A 115 -6.23 -40.62 8.35
C CYS A 115 -6.76 -39.66 7.28
N THR A 116 -6.57 -38.36 7.47
CA THR A 116 -6.82 -37.36 6.43
C THR A 116 -5.54 -37.04 5.68
N LEU A 117 -5.59 -37.13 4.34
CA LEU A 117 -4.51 -36.72 3.46
C LEU A 117 -4.56 -35.20 3.25
N ILE A 118 -3.43 -34.55 3.47
CA ILE A 118 -3.23 -33.12 3.31
C ILE A 118 -2.24 -32.92 2.17
N LEU A 119 -2.60 -32.11 1.16
CA LEU A 119 -1.64 -31.71 0.14
C LEU A 119 -0.85 -30.49 0.62
N ALA A 120 0.47 -30.50 0.41
CA ALA A 120 1.37 -29.42 0.77
C ALA A 120 2.46 -29.22 -0.31
N PRO A 121 3.06 -28.02 -0.42
CA PRO A 121 4.09 -27.73 -1.42
C PRO A 121 5.47 -28.27 -1.07
N CYS A 122 5.72 -28.57 0.19
CA CYS A 122 6.94 -29.20 0.69
C CYS A 122 6.69 -29.74 2.10
N TYR A 123 7.61 -30.57 2.59
CA TYR A 123 7.51 -31.18 3.91
C TYR A 123 7.48 -30.17 5.06
N ASP A 124 8.28 -29.11 5.00
CA ASP A 124 8.38 -28.09 6.06
C ASP A 124 7.04 -27.40 6.34
N ILE A 125 6.31 -27.02 5.29
CA ILE A 125 5.00 -26.37 5.41
C ILE A 125 3.98 -27.32 6.06
N PHE A 126 4.02 -28.60 5.68
CA PHE A 126 3.16 -29.60 6.32
C PHE A 126 3.49 -29.75 7.80
N LEU A 127 4.78 -29.86 8.17
CA LEU A 127 5.22 -29.97 9.55
C LEU A 127 4.82 -28.75 10.39
N GLN A 128 5.01 -27.54 9.85
CA GLN A 128 4.66 -26.28 10.52
C GLN A 128 3.18 -26.24 10.95
N HIS A 129 2.28 -26.85 10.17
CA HIS A 129 0.84 -26.84 10.41
C HIS A 129 0.28 -28.18 10.88
N ARG A 130 1.12 -29.21 11.07
CA ARG A 130 0.70 -30.58 11.38
C ARG A 130 -0.15 -30.65 12.64
N GLN A 131 0.28 -30.03 13.74
CA GLN A 131 -0.45 -30.03 15.00
C GLN A 131 -1.87 -29.48 14.81
N GLY A 132 -1.99 -28.28 14.23
CA GLY A 132 -3.29 -27.65 14.00
C GLY A 132 -4.18 -28.39 12.99
N LEU A 133 -3.59 -29.16 12.08
CA LEU A 133 -4.33 -30.08 11.21
C LEU A 133 -4.81 -31.30 11.98
N GLN A 134 -4.00 -31.84 12.89
CA GLN A 134 -4.35 -32.99 13.72
C GLN A 134 -5.46 -32.67 14.72
N ASP A 135 -5.46 -31.46 15.30
CA ASP A 135 -6.52 -31.00 16.18
C ASP A 135 -7.89 -30.98 15.47
N VAL A 136 -7.89 -30.73 14.15
CA VAL A 136 -9.11 -30.65 13.34
C VAL A 136 -9.51 -32.01 12.78
N PHE A 137 -8.56 -32.82 12.31
CA PHE A 137 -8.85 -34.02 11.50
C PHE A 137 -8.47 -35.35 12.17
N GLY A 138 -7.78 -35.32 13.31
CA GLY A 138 -7.14 -36.50 13.89
C GLY A 138 -5.85 -36.85 13.14
N PRO A 139 -5.52 -38.14 12.93
CA PRO A 139 -4.31 -38.51 12.19
C PRO A 139 -4.27 -37.89 10.79
N VAL A 140 -3.14 -37.28 10.42
CA VAL A 140 -2.93 -36.68 9.09
C VAL A 140 -1.66 -37.19 8.43
N ARG A 141 -1.67 -37.30 7.10
CA ARG A 141 -0.52 -37.65 6.28
C ARG A 141 -0.40 -36.69 5.11
N MET A 142 0.82 -36.49 4.63
CA MET A 142 1.11 -35.56 3.54
C MET A 142 1.11 -36.26 2.18
N ALA A 143 0.61 -35.54 1.18
CA ALA A 143 0.97 -35.72 -0.22
C ALA A 143 1.43 -34.38 -0.81
N LEU A 144 2.17 -34.41 -1.92
CA LEU A 144 2.78 -33.21 -2.49
C LEU A 144 1.93 -32.65 -3.63
N CYS A 145 1.82 -31.33 -3.72
CA CYS A 145 1.31 -30.61 -4.89
C CYS A 145 1.88 -29.20 -4.94
N THR A 146 1.90 -28.55 -6.10
CA THR A 146 2.49 -27.20 -6.19
C THR A 146 1.63 -26.16 -5.49
N ARG A 147 2.24 -25.03 -5.09
CA ARG A 147 1.51 -23.88 -4.52
C ARG A 147 0.40 -23.39 -5.44
N ASP A 148 0.66 -23.36 -6.74
CA ASP A 148 -0.31 -22.92 -7.75
C ASP A 148 -1.48 -23.89 -7.85
N GLN A 149 -1.22 -25.21 -7.74
CA GLN A 149 -2.26 -26.23 -7.71
C GLN A 149 -3.16 -26.11 -6.46
N ILE A 150 -2.59 -25.86 -5.28
CA ILE A 150 -3.38 -25.60 -4.05
C ILE A 150 -4.27 -24.37 -4.25
N SER A 151 -3.66 -23.27 -4.69
CA SER A 151 -4.35 -21.99 -4.89
C SER A 151 -5.49 -22.13 -5.89
N ALA A 152 -5.22 -22.77 -7.04
CA ALA A 152 -6.21 -23.00 -8.09
C ALA A 152 -7.37 -23.88 -7.60
N ALA A 153 -7.08 -24.97 -6.85
CA ALA A 153 -8.12 -25.85 -6.32
C ALA A 153 -9.02 -25.14 -5.29
N LEU A 154 -8.43 -24.32 -4.42
CA LEU A 154 -9.16 -23.52 -3.46
C LEU A 154 -10.04 -22.46 -4.15
N VAL A 155 -9.49 -21.72 -5.11
CA VAL A 155 -10.25 -20.71 -5.87
C VAL A 155 -11.40 -21.39 -6.64
N HIS A 156 -11.14 -22.50 -7.31
CA HIS A 156 -12.16 -23.23 -8.07
C HIS A 156 -13.37 -23.63 -7.20
N SER A 157 -13.12 -24.06 -5.96
CA SER A 157 -14.18 -24.59 -5.08
C SER A 157 -14.77 -23.55 -4.11
N PHE A 158 -14.04 -22.46 -3.82
CA PHE A 158 -14.35 -21.52 -2.72
C PHE A 158 -14.19 -20.05 -3.10
N ALA A 159 -14.21 -19.71 -4.40
CA ALA A 159 -14.14 -18.31 -4.86
C ALA A 159 -15.15 -17.39 -4.12
N ALA A 160 -16.40 -17.83 -3.94
CA ALA A 160 -17.42 -17.05 -3.25
C ALA A 160 -17.07 -16.79 -1.78
N ASP A 161 -16.60 -17.81 -1.04
CA ASP A 161 -16.19 -17.69 0.35
C ASP A 161 -14.98 -16.73 0.50
N LEU A 162 -13.99 -16.84 -0.39
CA LEU A 162 -12.81 -15.98 -0.41
C LEU A 162 -13.14 -14.52 -0.79
N THR A 163 -14.01 -14.32 -1.80
CA THR A 163 -14.52 -13.00 -2.19
C THR A 163 -15.30 -12.35 -1.06
N HIS A 164 -16.23 -13.08 -0.44
CA HIS A 164 -17.00 -12.56 0.68
C HIS A 164 -16.07 -12.16 1.82
N ARG A 165 -15.10 -13.01 2.19
CA ARG A 165 -14.10 -12.67 3.19
C ARG A 165 -13.33 -11.41 2.82
N ALA A 166 -12.89 -11.25 1.57
CA ALA A 166 -12.15 -10.05 1.14
C ALA A 166 -12.95 -8.76 1.31
N GLU A 167 -14.28 -8.83 1.18
CA GLU A 167 -15.21 -7.73 1.45
C GLU A 167 -15.46 -7.53 2.95
N THR A 168 -15.45 -8.61 3.74
CA THR A 168 -15.89 -8.62 5.15
C THR A 168 -14.83 -8.82 6.22
N ARG A 169 -13.54 -8.77 5.86
CA ARG A 169 -12.43 -8.98 6.81
C ARG A 169 -12.50 -8.12 8.06
N LEU A 170 -12.85 -6.85 7.90
CA LEU A 170 -12.89 -5.90 9.00
C LEU A 170 -14.23 -6.00 9.75
N PRO A 171 -14.23 -6.01 11.10
CA PRO A 171 -15.46 -5.98 11.89
C PRO A 171 -16.31 -4.74 11.55
N ASP A 172 -17.64 -4.90 11.54
CA ASP A 172 -18.57 -3.85 11.11
C ASP A 172 -18.48 -2.54 11.90
N ALA A 173 -18.06 -2.60 13.16
CA ALA A 173 -17.84 -1.42 14.00
C ALA A 173 -16.73 -0.51 13.46
N GLN A 174 -15.71 -1.10 12.83
CA GLN A 174 -14.55 -0.41 12.27
C GLN A 174 -14.64 -0.23 10.75
N SER A 175 -15.63 -0.84 10.09
CA SER A 175 -15.83 -0.73 8.65
C SER A 175 -16.90 0.32 8.31
N SER A 176 -16.72 0.93 7.14
CA SER A 176 -17.68 1.78 6.47
C SER A 176 -18.78 1.00 5.73
N ARG A 177 -18.75 -0.34 5.72
CA ARG A 177 -19.78 -1.19 5.08
C ARG A 177 -21.21 -0.83 5.48
N SER A 178 -21.42 -0.51 6.75
CA SER A 178 -22.73 -0.15 7.29
C SER A 178 -23.14 1.31 7.01
N TRP A 179 -22.44 2.01 6.10
CA TRP A 179 -22.79 3.38 5.73
C TRP A 179 -24.17 3.45 5.08
N GLN A 180 -25.05 4.26 5.66
CA GLN A 180 -26.43 4.41 5.19
C GLN A 180 -26.58 5.72 4.43
N SER A 181 -26.43 5.67 3.10
CA SER A 181 -26.50 6.83 2.21
C SER A 181 -27.78 7.65 2.40
N GLY A 182 -28.93 6.99 2.60
CA GLY A 182 -30.21 7.67 2.84
C GLY A 182 -30.22 8.50 4.12
N ARG A 183 -29.70 7.97 5.23
CA ARG A 183 -29.58 8.72 6.49
C ARG A 183 -28.55 9.84 6.38
N ALA A 184 -27.43 9.58 5.70
CA ALA A 184 -26.41 10.61 5.44
C ALA A 184 -27.00 11.76 4.61
N MET A 185 -27.80 11.46 3.59
CA MET A 185 -28.51 12.46 2.80
C MET A 185 -29.48 13.27 3.67
N GLN A 186 -30.35 12.60 4.43
CA GLN A 186 -31.31 13.27 5.31
C GLN A 186 -30.61 14.19 6.32
N ALA A 187 -29.54 13.72 6.96
CA ALA A 187 -28.75 14.52 7.89
C ALA A 187 -28.09 15.73 7.20
N THR A 188 -27.56 15.54 5.99
CA THR A 188 -26.94 16.63 5.21
C THR A 188 -27.96 17.68 4.79
N CYS A 189 -29.12 17.25 4.27
CA CYS A 189 -30.21 18.15 3.89
C CYS A 189 -30.76 18.90 5.11
N LEU A 190 -31.01 18.20 6.22
CA LEU A 190 -31.47 18.82 7.46
C LEU A 190 -30.45 19.84 7.97
N GLY A 191 -29.16 19.49 7.99
CA GLY A 191 -28.09 20.41 8.36
C GLY A 191 -28.03 21.64 7.47
N ALA A 192 -28.19 21.48 6.15
CA ALA A 192 -28.22 22.59 5.20
C ALA A 192 -29.44 23.50 5.39
N VAL A 193 -30.63 22.93 5.63
CA VAL A 193 -31.86 23.69 5.91
C VAL A 193 -31.74 24.44 7.22
N LEU A 194 -31.23 23.80 8.28
CA LEU A 194 -31.01 24.44 9.59
C LEU A 194 -29.98 25.58 9.47
N LEU A 195 -28.86 25.34 8.79
CA LEU A 195 -27.84 26.37 8.57
C LEU A 195 -28.39 27.52 7.73
N GLY A 196 -29.16 27.23 6.67
CA GLY A 196 -29.82 28.24 5.85
C GLY A 196 -30.83 29.06 6.65
N GLY A 197 -31.69 28.41 7.44
CA GLY A 197 -32.64 29.06 8.34
C GLY A 197 -31.95 29.95 9.38
N LEU A 198 -30.91 29.45 10.05
CA LEU A 198 -30.10 30.25 10.99
C LEU A 198 -29.42 31.44 10.31
N THR A 199 -28.95 31.26 9.06
CA THR A 199 -28.33 32.35 8.30
C THR A 199 -29.34 33.43 7.93
N LEU A 200 -30.59 33.06 7.63
CA LEU A 200 -31.67 34.03 7.39
C LEU A 200 -32.09 34.77 8.67
N LEU A 201 -32.11 34.07 9.81
CA LEU A 201 -32.52 34.64 11.11
C LEU A 201 -31.42 35.50 11.77
N ALA A 202 -30.16 35.07 11.67
CA ALA A 202 -29.03 35.69 12.36
C ALA A 202 -27.74 35.65 11.50
N PRO A 203 -27.73 36.30 10.32
CA PRO A 203 -26.63 36.20 9.35
C PRO A 203 -25.29 36.60 9.94
N VAL A 204 -25.29 37.67 10.74
CA VAL A 204 -24.09 38.20 11.42
C VAL A 204 -23.49 37.18 12.39
N ALA A 205 -24.33 36.58 13.24
CA ALA A 205 -23.88 35.61 14.23
C ALA A 205 -23.31 34.35 13.57
N VAL A 206 -23.99 33.85 12.53
CA VAL A 206 -23.53 32.66 11.77
C VAL A 206 -22.21 32.94 11.06
N ILE A 207 -22.09 34.04 10.31
CA ILE A 207 -20.84 34.41 9.63
C ILE A 207 -19.70 34.56 10.64
N THR A 208 -19.95 35.21 11.78
CA THR A 208 -18.95 35.40 12.85
C THR A 208 -18.52 34.06 13.44
N ALA A 209 -19.46 33.18 13.78
CA ALA A 209 -19.16 31.86 14.34
C ALA A 209 -18.38 30.97 13.38
N LEU A 210 -18.78 30.92 12.10
CA LEU A 210 -18.08 30.14 11.08
C LEU A 210 -16.69 30.71 10.78
N SER A 211 -16.55 32.03 10.75
CA SER A 211 -15.24 32.68 10.56
C SER A 211 -14.32 32.44 11.74
N ALA A 212 -14.81 32.55 12.97
CA ALA A 212 -14.06 32.24 14.18
C ALA A 212 -13.61 30.76 14.19
N LEU A 213 -14.52 29.83 13.85
CA LEU A 213 -14.19 28.41 13.73
C LEU A 213 -13.08 28.19 12.67
N ALA A 214 -13.23 28.79 11.49
CA ALA A 214 -12.24 28.66 10.43
C ALA A 214 -10.86 29.23 10.83
N VAL A 215 -10.82 30.38 11.50
CA VAL A 215 -9.58 30.97 12.03
C VAL A 215 -8.95 30.09 13.10
N ILE A 216 -9.74 29.57 14.06
CA ILE A 216 -9.24 28.65 15.10
C ILE A 216 -8.63 27.40 14.46
N LEU A 217 -9.33 26.77 13.51
CA LEU A 217 -8.84 25.59 12.82
C LEU A 217 -7.58 25.87 11.99
N LEU A 218 -7.52 27.04 11.34
CA LEU A 218 -6.33 27.49 10.63
C LEU A 218 -5.13 27.63 11.57
N VAL A 219 -5.31 28.29 12.71
CA VAL A 219 -4.25 28.49 13.71
C VAL A 219 -3.80 27.15 14.29
N LEU A 220 -4.73 26.26 14.66
CA LEU A 220 -4.40 24.93 15.17
C LEU A 220 -3.65 24.08 14.14
N SER A 221 -4.15 24.03 12.90
CA SER A 221 -3.52 23.29 11.80
C SER A 221 -2.13 23.86 11.47
N GLY A 222 -2.01 25.19 11.40
CA GLY A 222 -0.75 25.89 11.19
C GLY A 222 0.27 25.65 12.31
N ALA A 223 -0.17 25.70 13.57
CA ALA A 223 0.68 25.43 14.72
C ALA A 223 1.17 23.97 14.74
N VAL A 224 0.31 23.00 14.45
CA VAL A 224 0.71 21.59 14.36
C VAL A 224 1.67 21.37 13.20
N LYS A 225 1.43 21.96 12.02
CA LYS A 225 2.35 21.89 10.88
C LYS A 225 3.71 22.53 11.18
N ALA A 226 3.72 23.68 11.86
CA ALA A 226 4.95 24.34 12.29
C ALA A 226 5.71 23.47 13.31
N ALA A 227 5.04 22.92 14.31
CA ALA A 227 5.63 22.00 15.28
C ALA A 227 6.19 20.74 14.61
N ALA A 228 5.45 20.18 13.64
CA ALA A 228 5.89 19.04 12.85
C ALA A 228 7.14 19.37 12.03
N ALA A 229 7.18 20.56 11.40
CA ALA A 229 8.34 21.03 10.67
C ALA A 229 9.56 21.23 11.57
N LEU A 230 9.38 21.78 12.77
CA LEU A 230 10.43 21.98 13.78
C LEU A 230 10.98 20.66 14.33
N CYS A 231 10.09 19.72 14.72
CA CYS A 231 10.48 18.34 15.04
C CYS A 231 11.16 17.67 13.85
N GLY A 232 10.82 18.16 12.65
CA GLY A 232 11.30 17.82 11.34
C GLY A 232 12.76 18.18 11.04
N VAL A 233 13.31 19.19 11.72
CA VAL A 233 14.63 19.78 11.45
C VAL A 233 15.72 18.90 12.04
N GLY A 234 16.32 18.09 11.17
CA GLY A 234 17.50 17.28 11.46
C GLY A 234 18.05 16.73 10.13
N PRO A 235 19.33 16.35 10.07
CA PRO A 235 19.86 15.68 8.89
C PRO A 235 19.06 14.39 8.63
N PRO A 236 18.81 14.04 7.36
CA PRO A 236 18.18 12.76 7.04
C PRO A 236 19.01 11.63 7.67
N GLN A 237 18.36 10.71 8.37
CA GLN A 237 19.07 9.56 8.90
C GLN A 237 19.54 8.70 7.73
N PRO A 238 20.81 8.24 7.74
CA PRO A 238 21.27 7.32 6.71
C PRO A 238 20.42 6.06 6.73
N PRO A 239 20.20 5.41 5.57
CA PRO A 239 19.49 4.15 5.54
C PRO A 239 20.18 3.15 6.47
N PRO A 240 19.42 2.41 7.29
CA PRO A 240 20.00 1.44 8.20
C PRO A 240 20.74 0.37 7.40
N ARG A 241 21.87 -0.11 7.93
CA ARG A 241 22.56 -1.27 7.38
C ARG A 241 21.88 -2.53 7.91
N GLY A 242 21.54 -3.47 7.03
CA GLY A 242 21.07 -4.80 7.41
C GLY A 242 22.26 -5.73 7.70
N SER A 243 22.19 -6.52 8.77
CA SER A 243 23.21 -7.51 9.14
C SER A 243 22.65 -8.94 9.27
N GLY A 244 21.47 -9.21 8.71
CA GLY A 244 20.80 -10.52 8.79
C GLY A 244 20.24 -10.99 7.44
N PRO A 245 19.67 -12.21 7.40
CA PRO A 245 19.11 -12.76 6.18
C PRO A 245 17.94 -11.90 5.69
N LEU A 246 17.90 -11.67 4.38
CA LEU A 246 16.88 -10.84 3.77
C LEU A 246 15.49 -11.51 3.85
N PRO A 247 14.47 -10.81 4.36
CA PRO A 247 13.11 -11.35 4.44
C PRO A 247 12.51 -11.49 3.04
N VAL A 248 11.51 -12.36 2.92
CA VAL A 248 10.69 -12.40 1.71
C VAL A 248 9.69 -11.26 1.74
N ILE A 249 9.66 -10.45 0.68
CA ILE A 249 8.74 -9.32 0.54
C ILE A 249 7.73 -9.66 -0.56
N THR A 250 6.44 -9.63 -0.24
CA THR A 250 5.37 -9.72 -1.23
C THR A 250 4.90 -8.32 -1.63
N LEU A 251 5.00 -7.98 -2.90
CA LEU A 251 4.44 -6.76 -3.48
C LEU A 251 3.03 -7.05 -4.01
N LEU A 252 2.02 -6.36 -3.49
CA LEU A 252 0.66 -6.36 -4.02
C LEU A 252 0.49 -5.16 -4.94
N ILE A 253 0.22 -5.42 -6.22
CA ILE A 253 0.15 -4.39 -7.26
C ILE A 253 -1.23 -4.46 -7.93
N PRO A 254 -2.21 -3.64 -7.52
CA PRO A 254 -3.55 -3.64 -8.10
C PRO A 254 -3.55 -2.98 -9.47
N LEU A 255 -4.08 -3.68 -10.46
CA LEU A 255 -4.19 -3.27 -11.85
C LEU A 255 -5.67 -3.14 -12.22
N TYR A 256 -6.04 -2.06 -12.91
CA TYR A 256 -7.40 -1.88 -13.41
C TYR A 256 -7.43 -1.06 -14.70
N ARG A 257 -7.81 -1.68 -15.82
CA ARG A 257 -7.83 -1.09 -17.17
C ARG A 257 -6.46 -0.59 -17.63
N GLU A 258 -5.40 -1.32 -17.28
CA GLU A 258 -4.04 -0.97 -17.65
C GLU A 258 -3.68 -1.54 -19.01
N ARG A 259 -3.35 -0.66 -19.97
CA ARG A 259 -3.01 -1.04 -21.36
C ARG A 259 -1.51 -1.23 -21.58
N ALA A 260 -0.70 -0.43 -20.91
CA ALA A 260 0.76 -0.36 -21.09
C ALA A 260 1.52 -0.97 -19.90
N ILE A 261 1.06 -2.13 -19.42
CA ILE A 261 1.63 -2.80 -18.24
C ILE A 261 3.09 -3.21 -18.51
N ALA A 262 3.34 -3.81 -19.67
CA ALA A 262 4.65 -4.35 -20.03
C ALA A 262 5.72 -3.25 -20.18
N GLU A 263 5.36 -2.08 -20.71
CA GLU A 263 6.32 -1.03 -21.08
C GLU A 263 6.88 -0.28 -19.87
N HIS A 264 6.10 -0.12 -18.78
CA HIS A 264 6.52 0.71 -17.65
C HIS A 264 6.59 -0.07 -16.34
N LEU A 265 5.54 -0.81 -15.98
CA LEU A 265 5.48 -1.46 -14.68
C LEU A 265 6.56 -2.54 -14.56
N LEU A 266 6.65 -3.44 -15.54
CA LEU A 266 7.61 -4.54 -15.47
C LEU A 266 9.06 -4.05 -15.47
N THR A 267 9.40 -3.10 -16.33
CA THR A 267 10.74 -2.48 -16.35
C THR A 267 11.11 -1.86 -15.01
N ARG A 268 10.16 -1.20 -14.32
CA ARG A 268 10.42 -0.60 -13.01
C ARG A 268 10.55 -1.63 -11.89
N LEU A 269 9.76 -2.71 -11.94
CA LEU A 269 9.89 -3.82 -11.01
C LEU A 269 11.18 -4.62 -11.24
N GLU A 270 11.63 -4.75 -12.48
CA GLU A 270 12.92 -5.33 -12.85
C GLU A 270 14.09 -4.46 -12.40
N ALA A 271 13.93 -3.13 -12.36
CA ALA A 271 14.96 -2.23 -11.85
C ALA A 271 15.16 -2.33 -10.32
N LEU A 272 14.24 -2.97 -9.57
CA LEU A 272 14.42 -3.18 -8.14
C LEU A 272 15.63 -4.07 -7.86
N ASN A 273 16.57 -3.54 -7.07
CA ASN A 273 17.73 -4.24 -6.56
C ASN A 273 17.33 -4.99 -5.30
N TYR A 274 16.86 -6.23 -5.46
CA TYR A 274 16.58 -7.15 -4.36
C TYR A 274 16.65 -8.59 -4.88
N PRO A 275 17.12 -9.58 -4.08
CA PRO A 275 17.21 -10.97 -4.54
C PRO A 275 15.85 -11.49 -5.00
N ARG A 276 15.79 -12.01 -6.23
CA ARG A 276 14.55 -12.44 -6.88
C ARG A 276 13.91 -13.63 -6.17
N GLU A 277 14.72 -14.44 -5.50
CA GLU A 277 14.33 -15.56 -4.65
C GLU A 277 13.55 -15.09 -3.40
N ARG A 278 13.80 -13.86 -2.96
CA ARG A 278 13.17 -13.20 -1.80
C ARG A 278 12.09 -12.19 -2.20
N LEU A 279 11.79 -12.08 -3.48
CA LEU A 279 10.73 -11.20 -3.99
C LEU A 279 9.53 -12.02 -4.44
N ASP A 280 8.34 -11.48 -4.20
CA ASP A 280 7.08 -12.08 -4.60
C ASP A 280 6.12 -11.01 -5.12
N ALA A 281 5.89 -10.91 -6.43
CA ALA A 281 5.02 -9.89 -6.99
C ALA A 281 3.66 -10.48 -7.38
N CYS A 282 2.62 -10.00 -6.73
CA CYS A 282 1.23 -10.33 -7.01
C CYS A 282 0.60 -9.20 -7.84
N LEU A 283 0.43 -9.45 -9.13
CA LEU A 283 -0.29 -8.54 -10.03
C LEU A 283 -1.79 -8.81 -9.87
N VAL A 284 -2.51 -7.93 -9.18
CA VAL A 284 -3.90 -8.16 -8.76
C VAL A 284 -4.85 -7.52 -9.75
N LEU A 285 -5.76 -8.29 -10.34
CA LEU A 285 -6.69 -7.80 -11.35
C LEU A 285 -8.09 -8.38 -11.17
N GLU A 286 -9.10 -7.62 -11.55
CA GLU A 286 -10.50 -8.08 -11.55
C GLU A 286 -10.76 -9.04 -12.73
N ASP A 287 -11.62 -10.03 -12.53
CA ASP A 287 -11.95 -11.04 -13.54
C ASP A 287 -12.50 -10.48 -14.85
N ASN A 288 -13.27 -9.39 -14.77
CA ASN A 288 -13.90 -8.69 -15.89
C ASN A 288 -13.00 -7.61 -16.54
N ASP A 289 -11.72 -7.52 -16.16
CA ASP A 289 -10.78 -6.58 -16.78
C ASP A 289 -10.07 -7.19 -18.01
N ASP A 290 -10.83 -7.35 -19.09
CA ASP A 290 -10.31 -7.88 -20.37
C ASP A 290 -9.14 -7.08 -20.93
N THR A 291 -9.03 -5.81 -20.56
CA THR A 291 -7.96 -4.92 -21.05
C THR A 291 -6.63 -5.34 -20.43
N THR A 292 -6.57 -5.38 -19.10
CA THR A 292 -5.38 -5.79 -18.35
C THR A 292 -5.05 -7.26 -18.60
N ARG A 293 -6.06 -8.14 -18.65
CA ARG A 293 -5.88 -9.57 -18.93
C ARG A 293 -5.22 -9.83 -20.29
N ARG A 294 -5.68 -9.15 -21.35
CA ARG A 294 -5.08 -9.28 -22.68
C ARG A 294 -3.67 -8.71 -22.74
N ALA A 295 -3.39 -7.61 -22.03
CA ALA A 295 -2.05 -7.06 -21.93
C ALA A 295 -1.10 -8.04 -21.23
N LEU A 296 -1.49 -8.58 -20.07
CA LEU A 296 -0.70 -9.57 -19.33
C LEU A 296 -0.51 -10.87 -20.13
N GLY A 297 -1.54 -11.36 -20.82
CA GLY A 297 -1.46 -12.59 -21.62
C GLY A 297 -0.49 -12.51 -22.82
N ARG A 298 -0.10 -11.30 -23.22
CA ARG A 298 0.92 -11.06 -24.26
C ARG A 298 2.31 -10.78 -23.70
N THR A 299 2.42 -10.75 -22.37
CA THR A 299 3.64 -10.33 -21.68
C THR A 299 4.27 -11.53 -21.00
N HIS A 300 5.58 -11.70 -21.18
CA HIS A 300 6.32 -12.75 -20.48
C HIS A 300 6.59 -12.30 -19.04
N LEU A 301 5.88 -12.89 -18.08
CA LEU A 301 6.09 -12.62 -16.66
C LEU A 301 7.32 -13.36 -16.14
N LEU A 302 8.07 -12.70 -15.26
CA LEU A 302 9.19 -13.33 -14.58
C LEU A 302 8.71 -14.35 -13.54
N THR A 303 9.56 -15.31 -13.19
CA THR A 303 9.22 -16.44 -12.30
C THR A 303 8.79 -16.05 -10.89
N TRP A 304 9.11 -14.83 -10.45
CA TRP A 304 8.73 -14.25 -9.16
C TRP A 304 7.48 -13.36 -9.23
N MET A 305 6.87 -13.22 -10.41
CA MET A 305 5.63 -12.47 -10.65
C MET A 305 4.49 -13.42 -10.99
N ARG A 306 3.30 -13.20 -10.44
CA ARG A 306 2.09 -13.94 -10.82
C ARG A 306 0.84 -13.06 -10.86
N PRO A 307 -0.09 -13.33 -11.80
CA PRO A 307 -1.41 -12.72 -11.77
C PRO A 307 -2.27 -13.35 -10.68
N ILE A 308 -3.01 -12.52 -9.93
CA ILE A 308 -4.10 -12.94 -9.05
C ILE A 308 -5.38 -12.36 -9.62
N ILE A 309 -6.24 -13.26 -10.10
CA ILE A 309 -7.55 -12.88 -10.62
C ILE A 309 -8.52 -12.88 -9.45
N VAL A 310 -9.05 -11.70 -9.15
CA VAL A 310 -10.07 -11.50 -8.13
C VAL A 310 -11.43 -11.77 -8.79
N PRO A 311 -12.19 -12.78 -8.33
CA PRO A 311 -13.52 -13.09 -8.88
C PRO A 311 -14.47 -11.91 -8.72
N GLU A 312 -15.58 -11.89 -9.46
CA GLU A 312 -16.63 -10.88 -9.25
C GLU A 312 -17.20 -10.96 -7.81
N GLY A 313 -17.48 -9.79 -7.23
CA GLY A 313 -18.01 -9.63 -5.89
C GLY A 313 -19.09 -8.55 -5.85
N THR A 314 -19.52 -8.16 -4.65
CA THR A 314 -20.46 -7.05 -4.47
C THR A 314 -19.78 -5.70 -4.63
N LEU A 315 -18.46 -5.66 -4.46
CA LEU A 315 -17.63 -4.48 -4.59
C LEU A 315 -16.52 -4.66 -5.61
N ARG A 316 -16.14 -3.55 -6.24
CA ARG A 316 -14.95 -3.46 -7.08
C ARG A 316 -14.09 -2.27 -6.66
N THR A 317 -13.24 -2.50 -5.68
CA THR A 317 -12.39 -1.49 -5.03
C THR A 317 -10.97 -2.01 -4.82
N LYS A 318 -9.98 -1.11 -4.82
CA LYS A 318 -8.58 -1.41 -4.49
C LYS A 318 -8.42 -2.19 -3.18
N PRO A 319 -8.99 -1.75 -2.02
CA PRO A 319 -8.84 -2.49 -0.76
C PRO A 319 -9.42 -3.90 -0.80
N ARG A 320 -10.51 -4.13 -1.54
CA ARG A 320 -11.11 -5.46 -1.71
C ARG A 320 -10.16 -6.39 -2.48
N ALA A 321 -9.57 -5.89 -3.56
CA ALA A 321 -8.57 -6.62 -4.34
C ALA A 321 -7.31 -6.94 -3.50
N LEU A 322 -6.81 -5.96 -2.74
CA LEU A 322 -5.67 -6.14 -1.83
C LEU A 322 -5.96 -7.18 -0.74
N ASN A 323 -7.14 -7.14 -0.12
CA ASN A 323 -7.58 -8.13 0.86
C ASN A 323 -7.62 -9.55 0.27
N TYR A 324 -8.14 -9.71 -0.94
CA TYR A 324 -8.17 -11.01 -1.61
C TYR A 324 -6.75 -11.52 -1.88
N ALA A 325 -5.89 -10.67 -2.43
CA ALA A 325 -4.51 -11.01 -2.76
C ALA A 325 -3.63 -11.30 -1.54
N LEU A 326 -3.93 -10.72 -0.37
CA LEU A 326 -3.17 -10.93 0.86
C LEU A 326 -3.11 -12.42 1.27
N ASP A 327 -4.16 -13.20 1.01
CA ASP A 327 -4.17 -14.64 1.32
C ASP A 327 -3.15 -15.44 0.49
N PHE A 328 -2.75 -14.94 -0.67
CA PHE A 328 -1.78 -15.57 -1.57
C PHE A 328 -0.35 -15.09 -1.36
N ALA A 329 -0.14 -14.11 -0.48
CA ALA A 329 1.19 -13.59 -0.21
C ALA A 329 2.07 -14.67 0.46
N ARG A 330 3.37 -14.68 0.16
CA ARG A 330 4.35 -15.55 0.85
C ARG A 330 5.28 -14.81 1.80
N GLY A 331 5.42 -13.49 1.62
CA GLY A 331 6.35 -12.66 2.37
C GLY A 331 5.92 -12.44 3.81
N SER A 332 6.91 -12.26 4.70
CA SER A 332 6.67 -11.74 6.05
C SER A 332 6.42 -10.23 6.04
N ILE A 333 6.80 -9.56 4.96
CA ILE A 333 6.53 -8.15 4.70
C ILE A 333 5.62 -8.05 3.48
N ILE A 334 4.58 -7.23 3.59
CA ILE A 334 3.64 -6.92 2.50
C ILE A 334 3.87 -5.50 2.04
N GLY A 335 4.34 -5.34 0.79
CA GLY A 335 4.45 -4.06 0.09
C GLY A 335 3.22 -3.79 -0.76
N VAL A 336 2.84 -2.52 -0.91
CA VAL A 336 1.81 -2.07 -1.86
C VAL A 336 2.43 -1.04 -2.81
N TYR A 337 2.30 -1.29 -4.11
CA TYR A 337 2.63 -0.34 -5.17
C TYR A 337 1.42 -0.14 -6.09
N ASP A 338 1.25 1.06 -6.62
CA ASP A 338 0.34 1.35 -7.71
C ASP A 338 1.00 1.08 -9.08
N ALA A 339 0.20 0.93 -10.13
CA ALA A 339 0.67 0.54 -11.45
C ALA A 339 1.64 1.56 -12.08
N GLU A 340 1.48 2.84 -11.73
CA GLU A 340 2.29 3.96 -12.20
C GLU A 340 3.50 4.28 -11.32
N ASP A 341 3.77 3.50 -10.27
CA ASP A 341 4.89 3.77 -9.37
C ASP A 341 6.22 3.47 -10.03
N ALA A 342 7.20 4.34 -9.77
CA ALA A 342 8.61 4.16 -10.08
C ALA A 342 9.42 4.24 -8.78
N PRO A 343 9.50 3.14 -8.02
CA PRO A 343 10.26 3.09 -6.78
C PRO A 343 11.77 3.21 -7.05
N ASP A 344 12.47 3.79 -6.09
CA ASP A 344 13.93 3.73 -6.00
C ASP A 344 14.42 2.26 -6.04
N PRO A 345 15.41 1.93 -6.90
CA PRO A 345 15.95 0.57 -7.02
C PRO A 345 16.30 -0.10 -5.69
N ASP A 346 16.87 0.62 -4.73
CA ASP A 346 17.34 0.05 -3.45
C ASP A 346 16.25 0.06 -2.35
N GLN A 347 15.02 0.47 -2.66
CA GLN A 347 13.96 0.67 -1.68
C GLN A 347 13.69 -0.57 -0.82
N LEU A 348 13.71 -1.77 -1.43
CA LEU A 348 13.42 -3.01 -0.71
C LEU A 348 14.52 -3.39 0.28
N HIS A 349 15.78 -3.08 -0.01
CA HIS A 349 16.87 -3.23 0.95
C HIS A 349 16.69 -2.28 2.14
N ILE A 350 16.29 -1.04 1.89
CA ILE A 350 16.01 -0.06 2.95
C ILE A 350 14.85 -0.55 3.83
N VAL A 351 13.77 -1.07 3.23
CA VAL A 351 12.63 -1.67 3.95
C VAL A 351 13.07 -2.82 4.84
N ALA A 352 13.79 -3.79 4.26
CA ALA A 352 14.28 -4.96 4.99
C ALA A 352 15.18 -4.56 6.17
N ALA A 353 16.15 -3.68 5.93
CA ALA A 353 17.05 -3.20 6.97
C ALA A 353 16.31 -2.39 8.05
N THR A 354 15.33 -1.58 7.68
CA THR A 354 14.56 -0.78 8.64
C THR A 354 13.73 -1.67 9.56
N PHE A 355 13.01 -2.66 9.01
CA PHE A 355 12.25 -3.60 9.85
C PHE A 355 13.14 -4.50 10.72
N ALA A 356 14.33 -4.87 10.24
CA ALA A 356 15.29 -5.64 11.04
C ALA A 356 15.80 -4.87 12.26
N ASN A 357 15.93 -3.54 12.15
CA ASN A 357 16.41 -2.67 13.21
C ASN A 357 15.28 -2.03 14.05
N ALA A 358 14.03 -2.19 13.64
CA ALA A 358 12.88 -1.59 14.31
C ALA A 358 12.27 -2.53 15.36
N GLY A 359 11.82 -1.95 16.48
CA GLY A 359 11.11 -2.69 17.52
C GLY A 359 9.75 -3.27 17.06
N PRO A 360 9.13 -4.15 17.85
CA PRO A 360 7.89 -4.85 17.48
C PRO A 360 6.67 -3.93 17.32
N LYS A 361 6.73 -2.70 17.83
CA LYS A 361 5.67 -1.70 17.65
C LYS A 361 5.65 -1.08 16.26
N VAL A 362 6.75 -1.14 15.51
CA VAL A 362 6.80 -0.61 14.14
C VAL A 362 6.15 -1.61 13.20
N ALA A 363 4.93 -1.27 12.79
CA ALA A 363 4.10 -2.13 11.96
C ALA A 363 4.13 -1.75 10.49
N CYS A 364 4.37 -0.47 10.19
CA CYS A 364 4.32 0.08 8.85
C CYS A 364 5.54 0.96 8.56
N LEU A 365 6.10 0.79 7.37
CA LEU A 365 7.07 1.70 6.78
C LEU A 365 6.41 2.42 5.59
N GLN A 366 6.50 3.75 5.57
CA GLN A 366 6.01 4.60 4.49
C GLN A 366 7.20 5.24 3.78
N GLY A 367 7.32 5.03 2.47
CA GLY A 367 8.29 5.79 1.65
C GLY A 367 7.76 7.16 1.26
N VAL A 368 8.63 7.96 0.67
CA VAL A 368 8.32 9.32 0.22
C VAL A 368 7.73 9.27 -1.19
N LEU A 369 6.58 9.88 -1.41
CA LEU A 369 6.02 10.06 -2.75
C LEU A 369 6.50 11.37 -3.38
N ASP A 370 6.76 11.32 -4.69
CA ASP A 370 7.16 12.47 -5.49
C ASP A 370 6.76 12.27 -6.96
N TYR A 371 6.93 13.29 -7.79
CA TYR A 371 6.48 13.27 -9.19
C TYR A 371 7.60 13.38 -10.21
N TYR A 372 7.60 12.48 -11.20
CA TYR A 372 8.53 12.53 -12.32
C TYR A 372 8.15 13.60 -13.36
N ASN A 373 6.90 14.04 -13.41
CA ASN A 373 6.40 15.03 -14.37
C ASN A 373 6.24 16.44 -13.76
N SER A 374 6.99 16.76 -12.70
CA SER A 374 6.87 18.03 -11.96
C SER A 374 7.04 19.32 -12.79
N ALA A 375 7.65 19.24 -13.97
CA ALA A 375 7.88 20.38 -14.85
C ALA A 375 6.80 20.57 -15.94
N ALA A 376 5.87 19.61 -16.09
CA ALA A 376 4.98 19.53 -17.24
C ALA A 376 4.07 20.76 -17.41
N ASN A 377 3.44 21.22 -16.32
CA ASN A 377 2.62 22.43 -16.30
C ASN A 377 2.44 23.00 -14.88
N TRP A 378 1.76 24.14 -14.76
CA TRP A 378 1.51 24.80 -13.47
C TRP A 378 0.83 23.89 -12.44
N LEU A 379 -0.15 23.07 -12.84
CA LEU A 379 -0.86 22.17 -11.93
C LEU A 379 0.07 21.09 -11.37
N THR A 380 0.89 20.47 -12.23
CA THR A 380 1.90 19.48 -11.80
C THR A 380 2.95 20.07 -10.86
N ARG A 381 3.33 21.35 -11.05
CA ARG A 381 4.23 22.07 -10.14
C ARG A 381 3.61 22.23 -8.77
N CYS A 382 2.38 22.76 -8.71
CA CYS A 382 1.66 22.94 -7.45
C CYS A 382 1.47 21.62 -6.70
N PHE A 383 1.10 20.56 -7.43
CA PHE A 383 0.94 19.22 -6.86
C PHE A 383 2.26 18.71 -6.27
N THR A 384 3.38 18.90 -6.98
CA THR A 384 4.72 18.52 -6.50
C THR A 384 5.11 19.26 -5.22
N ILE A 385 4.81 20.56 -5.13
CA ILE A 385 5.12 21.36 -3.93
C ILE A 385 4.33 20.86 -2.72
N GLU A 386 3.05 20.55 -2.92
CA GLU A 386 2.19 20.02 -1.87
C GLU A 386 2.69 18.66 -1.37
N TYR A 387 2.99 17.72 -2.28
CA TYR A 387 3.51 16.40 -1.94
C TYR A 387 4.88 16.46 -1.26
N ALA A 388 5.78 17.32 -1.74
CA ALA A 388 7.07 17.53 -1.08
C ALA A 388 6.85 17.98 0.36
N SER A 389 5.98 18.97 0.58
CA SER A 389 5.64 19.48 1.92
C SER A 389 5.06 18.39 2.82
N TRP A 390 4.14 17.60 2.26
CA TRP A 390 3.43 16.55 2.97
C TRP A 390 4.34 15.38 3.39
N PHE A 391 5.03 14.76 2.44
CA PHE A 391 5.79 13.53 2.66
C PHE A 391 7.20 13.74 3.24
N ARG A 392 7.80 14.94 3.10
CA ARG A 392 9.17 15.21 3.59
C ARG A 392 9.25 16.05 4.85
N VAL A 393 8.15 16.71 5.22
CA VAL A 393 8.12 17.61 6.39
C VAL A 393 6.94 17.28 7.29
N VAL A 394 5.70 17.41 6.80
CA VAL A 394 4.51 17.35 7.66
C VAL A 394 4.30 15.95 8.25
N LEU A 395 4.16 14.90 7.42
CA LEU A 395 3.89 13.55 7.92
C LEU A 395 5.05 12.94 8.74
N PRO A 396 6.33 13.06 8.33
CA PRO A 396 7.44 12.63 9.18
C PRO A 396 7.51 13.40 10.50
N GLY A 397 7.09 14.68 10.50
CA GLY A 397 6.96 15.47 11.72
C GLY A 397 5.82 14.97 12.61
N TYR A 398 4.67 14.61 12.03
CA TYR A 398 3.54 14.01 12.76
C TYR A 398 3.94 12.69 13.42
N ALA A 399 4.65 11.83 12.69
CA ALA A 399 5.19 10.58 13.20
C ALA A 399 6.14 10.81 14.39
N ARG A 400 7.09 11.75 14.29
CA ARG A 400 7.99 12.13 15.39
C ARG A 400 7.26 12.75 16.58
N MET A 401 6.17 13.47 16.33
CA MET A 401 5.26 13.96 17.35
C MET A 401 4.32 12.87 17.88
N GLY A 402 4.48 11.58 17.51
CA GLY A 402 3.62 10.50 17.98
C GLY A 402 2.13 10.68 17.67
N LEU A 403 1.80 11.52 16.67
CA LEU A 403 0.44 11.74 16.17
C LEU A 403 0.05 10.63 15.20
N VAL A 404 -1.24 10.54 14.90
CA VAL A 404 -1.73 9.62 13.86
C VAL A 404 -1.21 10.08 12.50
N VAL A 405 -0.71 9.13 11.72
CA VAL A 405 -0.24 9.33 10.35
C VAL A 405 -1.25 8.69 9.41
N PRO A 406 -1.93 9.47 8.53
CA PRO A 406 -2.68 8.90 7.43
C PRO A 406 -1.68 8.39 6.39
N LEU A 407 -1.81 7.13 6.00
CA LEU A 407 -0.90 6.50 5.05
C LEU A 407 -1.13 7.03 3.62
N GLY A 408 -0.10 6.95 2.78
CA GLY A 408 -0.06 7.57 1.44
C GLY A 408 -0.55 6.68 0.29
N GLY A 409 -1.27 5.59 0.57
CA GLY A 409 -1.92 4.73 -0.44
C GLY A 409 -1.00 3.82 -1.25
N THR A 410 0.27 4.18 -1.36
CA THR A 410 1.31 3.41 -2.02
C THR A 410 2.67 3.60 -1.35
N THR A 411 3.67 2.79 -1.75
CA THR A 411 4.99 2.74 -1.12
C THR A 411 4.87 2.47 0.37
N LEU A 412 4.05 1.47 0.67
CA LEU A 412 3.68 1.06 2.02
C LEU A 412 4.13 -0.36 2.25
N PHE A 413 4.85 -0.59 3.35
CA PHE A 413 5.35 -1.91 3.72
C PHE A 413 4.89 -2.24 5.12
N PHE A 414 4.22 -3.38 5.29
CA PHE A 414 3.66 -3.83 6.55
C PHE A 414 4.31 -5.12 7.01
N ARG A 415 4.47 -5.28 8.33
CA ARG A 415 4.61 -6.64 8.88
C ARG A 415 3.29 -7.38 8.65
N ARG A 416 3.37 -8.53 7.98
CA ARG A 416 2.20 -9.27 7.50
C ARG A 416 1.27 -9.66 8.64
N ASP A 417 1.83 -10.22 9.71
CA ASP A 417 1.10 -10.68 10.89
C ASP A 417 0.26 -9.57 11.52
N ILE A 418 0.83 -8.36 11.66
CA ILE A 418 0.12 -7.20 12.19
C ILE A 418 -1.02 -6.78 11.24
N LEU A 419 -0.75 -6.72 9.94
CA LEU A 419 -1.76 -6.37 8.94
C LEU A 419 -2.94 -7.36 8.94
N GLU A 420 -2.65 -8.66 9.01
CA GLU A 420 -3.67 -9.72 9.07
C GLU A 420 -4.47 -9.66 10.38
N ASN A 421 -3.81 -9.44 11.52
CA ASN A 421 -4.46 -9.30 12.83
C ASN A 421 -5.40 -8.08 12.90
N LEU A 422 -5.12 -7.02 12.12
CA LEU A 422 -5.98 -5.85 12.00
C LEU A 422 -7.10 -6.00 10.96
N GLY A 423 -7.21 -7.18 10.32
CA GLY A 423 -8.23 -7.46 9.31
C GLY A 423 -7.93 -6.85 7.93
N GLY A 424 -6.69 -6.43 7.66
CA GLY A 424 -6.30 -5.84 6.39
C GLY A 424 -6.89 -4.44 6.16
N TRP A 425 -7.42 -4.22 4.96
CA TRP A 425 -8.00 -2.95 4.52
C TRP A 425 -9.53 -2.95 4.65
N ASP A 426 -10.15 -1.80 4.92
CA ASP A 426 -11.60 -1.69 4.80
C ASP A 426 -12.00 -1.69 3.32
N ALA A 427 -12.58 -2.80 2.83
CA ALA A 427 -13.00 -2.97 1.45
C ALA A 427 -13.98 -1.89 0.93
N HIS A 428 -14.69 -1.23 1.85
CA HIS A 428 -15.72 -0.25 1.57
C HIS A 428 -15.21 1.19 1.64
N ASN A 429 -13.98 1.42 2.10
CA ASN A 429 -13.42 2.76 2.22
C ASN A 429 -12.61 3.14 0.97
N VAL A 430 -12.87 4.31 0.39
CA VAL A 430 -12.15 4.80 -0.80
C VAL A 430 -10.78 5.44 -0.48
N THR A 431 -10.46 5.59 0.81
CA THR A 431 -9.13 5.89 1.37
C THR A 431 -8.82 4.89 2.48
N GLU A 432 -8.65 3.63 2.08
CA GLU A 432 -8.36 2.51 2.96
C GLU A 432 -7.04 2.66 3.74
N ASP A 433 -6.13 3.45 3.18
CA ASP A 433 -4.79 3.77 3.65
C ASP A 433 -4.83 4.69 4.87
N ALA A 434 -5.56 5.81 4.79
CA ALA A 434 -5.76 6.73 5.89
C ALA A 434 -6.49 6.06 7.07
N ASP A 435 -7.48 5.21 6.77
CA ASP A 435 -8.15 4.38 7.76
C ASP A 435 -7.21 3.38 8.43
N LEU A 436 -6.39 2.65 7.65
CA LEU A 436 -5.43 1.70 8.20
C LEU A 436 -4.39 2.40 9.09
N GLY A 437 -3.92 3.60 8.71
CA GLY A 437 -3.04 4.42 9.55
C GLY A 437 -3.63 4.75 10.92
N LEU A 438 -4.92 5.09 10.96
CA LEU A 438 -5.65 5.33 12.20
C LEU A 438 -5.85 4.04 13.01
N ARG A 439 -6.20 2.92 12.38
CA ARG A 439 -6.33 1.62 13.05
C ARG A 439 -5.02 1.13 13.66
N LEU A 440 -3.89 1.30 12.96
CA LEU A 440 -2.56 1.02 13.50
C LEU A 440 -2.30 1.81 14.78
N ALA A 441 -2.56 3.13 14.75
CA ALA A 441 -2.36 3.99 15.91
C ALA A 441 -3.28 3.63 17.10
N ARG A 442 -4.54 3.24 16.82
CA ARG A 442 -5.50 2.75 17.84
C ARG A 442 -5.08 1.43 18.46
N ALA A 443 -4.40 0.57 17.69
CA ALA A 443 -3.82 -0.68 18.19
C ALA A 443 -2.44 -0.50 18.85
N GLY A 444 -1.96 0.73 18.98
CA GLY A 444 -0.69 1.04 19.65
C GLY A 444 0.56 0.86 18.78
N TYR A 445 0.39 0.62 17.48
CA TYR A 445 1.49 0.49 16.53
C TYR A 445 1.97 1.85 16.00
N GLU A 446 3.17 1.84 15.41
CA GLU A 446 3.87 3.00 14.89
C GLU A 446 4.16 2.85 13.39
N THR A 447 4.15 3.98 12.69
CA THR A 447 4.54 4.12 11.29
C THR A 447 5.84 4.90 11.20
N VAL A 448 6.83 4.36 10.51
CA VAL A 448 8.14 4.99 10.29
C VAL A 448 8.29 5.42 8.83
N PHE A 449 8.82 6.61 8.60
CA PHE A 449 9.14 7.09 7.26
C PHE A 449 10.54 6.65 6.85
N ILE A 450 10.65 5.98 5.70
CA ILE A 450 11.95 5.55 5.16
C ILE A 450 12.51 6.60 4.17
N PRO A 451 13.84 6.77 4.11
CA PRO A 451 14.48 7.71 3.21
C PRO A 451 14.60 7.15 1.78
N SER A 452 13.49 6.70 1.21
CA SER A 452 13.40 6.19 -0.16
C SER A 452 12.22 6.83 -0.88
N VAL A 453 12.40 7.16 -2.15
CA VAL A 453 11.43 7.89 -2.95
C VAL A 453 10.81 6.98 -3.99
N THR A 454 9.49 7.06 -4.14
CA THR A 454 8.77 6.51 -5.28
C THR A 454 8.23 7.66 -6.11
N GLN A 455 8.55 7.66 -7.41
CA GLN A 455 8.05 8.66 -8.34
C GLN A 455 6.74 8.17 -8.98
N GLU A 456 5.73 9.03 -8.99
CA GLU A 456 4.42 8.80 -9.64
C GLU A 456 4.12 9.90 -10.68
N GLU A 457 2.97 9.80 -11.35
CA GLU A 457 2.48 10.83 -12.28
C GLU A 457 1.54 11.82 -11.59
N ALA A 458 1.88 13.11 -11.62
CA ALA A 458 0.96 14.15 -11.15
C ALA A 458 -0.18 14.34 -12.16
N ASN A 459 -1.41 14.45 -11.66
CA ASN A 459 -2.54 14.87 -12.48
C ASN A 459 -2.37 16.34 -12.91
N GLY A 460 -1.99 16.55 -14.17
CA GLY A 460 -1.82 17.89 -14.75
C GLY A 460 -3.06 18.46 -15.44
N ARG A 461 -4.25 17.87 -15.25
CA ARG A 461 -5.52 18.35 -15.83
C ARG A 461 -6.53 18.69 -14.73
N PHE A 462 -7.23 19.81 -14.90
CA PHE A 462 -8.16 20.39 -13.93
C PHE A 462 -9.17 19.39 -13.36
N TRP A 463 -10.02 18.79 -14.20
CA TRP A 463 -11.10 17.93 -13.71
C TRP A 463 -10.61 16.59 -13.15
N PRO A 464 -9.65 15.87 -13.78
CA PRO A 464 -9.02 14.70 -13.17
C PRO A 464 -8.41 14.98 -11.80
N TRP A 465 -7.77 16.14 -11.61
CA TRP A 465 -7.26 16.55 -10.30
C TRP A 465 -8.41 16.68 -9.27
N VAL A 466 -9.51 17.34 -9.63
CA VAL A 466 -10.68 17.51 -8.75
C VAL A 466 -11.29 16.15 -8.39
N LYS A 467 -11.40 15.23 -9.36
CA LYS A 467 -11.86 13.86 -9.13
C LYS A 467 -10.98 13.13 -8.12
N GLN A 468 -9.66 13.16 -8.32
CA GLN A 468 -8.70 12.51 -7.41
C GLN A 468 -8.82 13.07 -5.99
N ARG A 469 -8.82 14.39 -5.83
CA ARG A 469 -8.94 15.02 -4.50
C ARG A 469 -10.30 14.84 -3.85
N SER A 470 -11.38 14.82 -4.62
CA SER A 470 -12.72 14.56 -4.09
C SER A 470 -12.82 13.18 -3.46
N ARG A 471 -12.13 12.18 -4.02
CA ARG A 471 -12.05 10.83 -3.47
C ARG A 471 -11.30 10.82 -2.14
N TRP A 472 -10.17 11.51 -2.05
CA TRP A 472 -9.39 11.57 -0.83
C TRP A 472 -10.16 12.24 0.32
N LEU A 473 -10.78 13.38 0.04
CA LEU A 473 -11.58 14.11 1.03
C LEU A 473 -12.84 13.33 1.43
N LYS A 474 -13.51 12.67 0.47
CA LYS A 474 -14.63 11.77 0.77
C LYS A 474 -14.20 10.65 1.71
N GLY A 475 -13.07 9.99 1.43
CA GLY A 475 -12.56 8.92 2.29
C GLY A 475 -12.10 9.41 3.67
N TYR A 476 -11.54 10.62 3.77
CA TYR A 476 -11.25 11.27 5.06
C TYR A 476 -12.53 11.48 5.88
N ALA A 477 -13.61 11.93 5.25
CA ALA A 477 -14.91 12.10 5.90
C ALA A 477 -15.47 10.77 6.40
N VAL A 478 -15.45 9.73 5.57
CA VAL A 478 -15.88 8.37 5.94
C VAL A 478 -15.06 7.83 7.11
N THR A 479 -13.73 7.91 7.01
CA THR A 479 -12.80 7.47 8.05
C THR A 479 -13.08 8.18 9.36
N TYR A 480 -13.19 9.52 9.34
CA TYR A 480 -13.51 10.30 10.52
C TYR A 480 -14.85 9.87 11.15
N CYS A 481 -15.92 9.76 10.35
CA CYS A 481 -17.23 9.37 10.83
C CYS A 481 -17.25 7.95 11.43
N VAL A 482 -16.59 6.98 10.80
CA VAL A 482 -16.51 5.59 11.31
C VAL A 482 -15.82 5.57 12.67
N HIS A 483 -14.66 6.21 12.79
CA HIS A 483 -13.88 6.20 14.03
C HIS A 483 -14.49 7.05 15.15
N MET A 484 -15.31 8.06 14.79
CA MET A 484 -16.06 8.90 15.73
C MET A 484 -17.45 8.34 16.11
N ARG A 485 -17.84 7.14 15.66
CA ARG A 485 -19.06 6.45 16.14
C ARG A 485 -19.06 6.25 17.65
N ASN A 486 -17.89 6.06 18.24
CA ASN A 486 -17.70 5.97 19.69
C ASN A 486 -16.47 6.81 20.11
N PRO A 487 -16.62 8.13 20.33
CA PRO A 487 -15.50 9.02 20.60
C PRO A 487 -14.84 8.72 21.95
N ALA A 488 -15.58 8.21 22.93
CA ALA A 488 -15.02 7.79 24.21
C ALA A 488 -14.07 6.60 24.05
N GLN A 489 -14.41 5.62 23.20
CA GLN A 489 -13.50 4.52 22.88
C GLN A 489 -12.28 5.02 22.09
N LEU A 490 -12.49 5.88 21.09
CA LEU A 490 -11.38 6.46 20.32
C LEU A 490 -10.40 7.21 21.23
N TRP A 491 -10.92 7.98 22.21
CA TRP A 491 -10.09 8.66 23.21
C TRP A 491 -9.29 7.68 24.07
N ARG A 492 -9.87 6.56 24.50
CA ARG A 492 -9.16 5.53 25.28
C ARG A 492 -8.06 4.85 24.46
N ASP A 493 -8.34 4.52 23.20
CA ASP A 493 -7.39 3.84 22.31
C ASP A 493 -6.19 4.74 21.97
N LEU A 494 -6.44 6.03 21.75
CA LEU A 494 -5.43 6.98 21.26
C LEU A 494 -4.76 7.82 22.36
N GLY A 495 -5.46 8.07 23.46
CA GLY A 495 -5.11 9.13 24.41
C GLY A 495 -5.32 10.54 23.83
N ALA A 496 -5.21 11.55 24.71
CA ALA A 496 -5.55 12.94 24.38
C ALA A 496 -4.77 13.50 23.18
N ARG A 497 -3.45 13.27 23.14
CA ARG A 497 -2.55 13.82 22.11
C ARG A 497 -2.93 13.36 20.71
N ARG A 498 -3.08 12.05 20.51
CA ARG A 498 -3.43 11.46 19.21
C ARG A 498 -4.90 11.72 18.86
N PHE A 499 -5.80 11.75 19.84
CA PHE A 499 -7.20 12.08 19.63
C PHE A 499 -7.36 13.49 19.04
N TRP A 500 -6.74 14.51 19.65
CA TRP A 500 -6.77 15.87 19.11
C TRP A 500 -6.03 15.98 17.79
N GLY A 501 -4.95 15.21 17.60
CA GLY A 501 -4.30 15.06 16.30
C GLY A 501 -5.27 14.59 15.21
N VAL A 502 -6.13 13.61 15.49
CA VAL A 502 -7.18 13.14 14.56
C VAL A 502 -8.19 14.24 14.27
N GLN A 503 -8.62 15.01 15.28
CA GLN A 503 -9.55 16.13 15.07
C GLN A 503 -8.96 17.18 14.11
N ILE A 504 -7.72 17.60 14.35
CA ILE A 504 -7.05 18.62 13.53
C ILE A 504 -6.78 18.08 12.12
N LEU A 505 -6.32 16.84 12.00
CA LEU A 505 -5.93 16.24 10.72
C LEU A 505 -7.13 15.91 9.84
N PHE A 506 -8.15 15.23 10.36
CA PHE A 506 -9.29 14.79 9.55
C PHE A 506 -10.38 15.86 9.49
N ALA A 507 -10.99 16.19 10.62
CA ALA A 507 -12.06 17.19 10.66
C ALA A 507 -11.54 18.59 10.30
N GLY A 508 -10.37 18.99 10.82
CA GLY A 508 -9.76 20.27 10.50
C GLY A 508 -9.49 20.43 9.00
N THR A 509 -8.90 19.44 8.34
CA THR A 509 -8.67 19.49 6.88
C THR A 509 -9.97 19.60 6.08
N LEU A 510 -10.99 18.80 6.43
CA LEU A 510 -12.30 18.86 5.77
C LEU A 510 -12.95 20.23 5.94
N SER A 511 -12.97 20.74 7.17
CA SER A 511 -13.53 22.05 7.51
C SER A 511 -12.75 23.19 6.85
N GLN A 512 -11.43 23.09 6.74
CA GLN A 512 -10.61 24.10 6.06
C GLN A 512 -11.00 24.24 4.59
N PHE A 513 -11.16 23.14 3.84
CA PHE A 513 -11.62 23.22 2.45
C PHE A 513 -13.09 23.63 2.34
N LEU A 514 -13.95 23.20 3.28
CA LEU A 514 -15.37 23.52 3.29
C LEU A 514 -15.62 25.02 3.54
N LEU A 515 -14.83 25.63 4.43
CA LEU A 515 -14.94 27.02 4.84
C LEU A 515 -14.00 27.96 4.05
N ALA A 516 -13.16 27.42 3.15
CA ALA A 516 -12.22 28.21 2.36
C ALA A 516 -12.89 29.36 1.58
N PRO A 517 -14.05 29.18 0.92
CA PRO A 517 -14.71 30.30 0.23
C PRO A 517 -15.13 31.44 1.16
N LEU A 518 -15.52 31.13 2.41
CA LEU A 518 -15.83 32.14 3.43
C LEU A 518 -14.57 32.89 3.86
N ILE A 519 -13.45 32.17 4.07
CA ILE A 519 -12.18 32.84 4.43
C ILE A 519 -11.66 33.69 3.28
N TRP A 520 -11.75 33.22 2.04
CA TRP A 520 -11.28 33.98 0.90
C TRP A 520 -12.13 35.21 0.59
N SER A 521 -13.42 35.23 0.95
CA SER A 521 -14.24 36.42 0.75
C SER A 521 -13.72 37.61 1.56
N PHE A 522 -12.97 37.40 2.65
CA PHE A 522 -12.33 38.49 3.39
C PHE A 522 -11.23 39.22 2.61
N TRP A 523 -10.66 38.63 1.54
CA TRP A 523 -9.74 39.33 0.63
C TRP A 523 -10.43 40.46 -0.17
N LEU A 524 -11.76 40.45 -0.26
CA LEU A 524 -12.52 41.53 -0.88
C LEU A 524 -12.28 42.87 -0.14
N ILE A 525 -12.13 42.84 1.18
CA ILE A 525 -11.95 44.03 2.02
C ILE A 525 -10.66 44.81 1.68
N PRO A 526 -9.45 44.21 1.75
CA PRO A 526 -8.22 44.93 1.39
C PRO A 526 -8.15 45.30 -0.09
N LEU A 527 -8.93 44.66 -0.96
CA LEU A 527 -9.07 45.03 -2.37
C LEU A 527 -10.06 46.18 -2.61
N GLY A 528 -10.67 46.72 -1.55
CA GLY A 528 -11.60 47.86 -1.61
C GLY A 528 -13.05 47.49 -1.97
N PHE A 529 -13.38 46.19 -2.01
CA PHE A 529 -14.75 45.74 -2.25
C PHE A 529 -15.56 45.65 -0.95
N HIS A 530 -16.86 45.91 -1.04
CA HIS A 530 -17.77 45.79 0.09
C HIS A 530 -17.88 44.33 0.56
N HIS A 531 -17.72 44.11 1.86
CA HIS A 531 -17.92 42.80 2.49
C HIS A 531 -18.89 42.94 3.67
N PRO A 532 -19.93 42.09 3.78
CA PRO A 532 -20.91 42.17 4.88
C PRO A 532 -20.27 42.09 6.28
N ALA A 533 -19.11 41.45 6.38
CA ALA A 533 -18.38 41.32 7.64
C ALA A 533 -17.46 42.51 8.01
N VAL A 534 -17.37 43.56 7.17
CA VAL A 534 -16.42 44.68 7.40
C VAL A 534 -16.73 45.44 8.70
N ASN A 535 -18.01 45.53 9.08
CA ASN A 535 -18.46 46.17 10.32
C ASN A 535 -18.64 45.18 11.48
N LEU A 536 -18.37 43.89 11.26
CA LEU A 536 -18.57 42.84 12.28
C LEU A 536 -17.40 42.72 13.25
N LEU A 537 -16.21 43.15 12.84
CA LEU A 537 -15.00 43.08 13.65
C LEU A 537 -14.54 44.50 13.99
N PRO A 538 -14.19 44.78 15.26
CA PRO A 538 -13.48 46.01 15.57
C PRO A 538 -12.13 46.03 14.81
N PRO A 539 -11.59 47.21 14.45
CA PRO A 539 -10.41 47.31 13.59
C PRO A 539 -9.21 46.47 14.06
N TRP A 540 -8.97 46.41 15.38
CA TRP A 540 -7.88 45.60 15.95
C TRP A 540 -8.07 44.10 15.69
N ALA A 541 -9.31 43.59 15.76
CA ALA A 541 -9.61 42.17 15.54
C ALA A 541 -9.48 41.80 14.07
N PHE A 542 -9.91 42.70 13.17
CA PHE A 542 -9.70 42.54 11.74
C PHE A 542 -8.22 42.45 11.39
N TRP A 543 -7.40 43.39 11.86
CA TRP A 543 -5.96 43.36 11.61
C TRP A 543 -5.25 42.16 12.26
N THR A 544 -5.74 41.70 13.42
CA THR A 544 -5.27 40.45 14.05
C THR A 544 -5.54 39.26 13.13
N MET A 545 -6.75 39.14 12.59
CA MET A 545 -7.11 38.07 11.67
C MET A 545 -6.26 38.09 10.39
N VAL A 546 -6.05 39.28 9.80
CA VAL A 546 -5.14 39.45 8.64
C VAL A 546 -3.72 39.00 9.00
N GLY A 547 -3.20 39.42 10.15
CA GLY A 547 -1.89 39.00 10.65
C GLY A 547 -1.77 37.47 10.82
N LEU A 548 -2.81 36.81 11.33
CA LEU A 548 -2.86 35.35 11.44
C LEU A 548 -2.85 34.67 10.07
N PHE A 549 -3.58 35.20 9.08
CA PHE A 549 -3.56 34.68 7.72
C PHE A 549 -2.18 34.81 7.08
N VAL A 550 -1.58 36.00 7.14
CA VAL A 550 -0.22 36.24 6.62
C VAL A 550 0.79 35.33 7.33
N THR A 551 0.69 35.17 8.64
CA THR A 551 1.58 34.26 9.40
C THR A 551 1.43 32.81 8.95
N SER A 552 0.18 32.33 8.78
CA SER A 552 -0.08 30.99 8.25
C SER A 552 0.53 30.80 6.86
N GLU A 553 0.42 31.80 5.99
CA GLU A 553 1.02 31.77 4.65
C GLU A 553 2.55 31.73 4.67
N VAL A 554 3.17 32.54 5.52
CA VAL A 554 4.63 32.52 5.72
C VAL A 554 5.09 31.14 6.23
N VAL A 555 4.36 30.53 7.17
CA VAL A 555 4.65 29.18 7.66
C VAL A 555 4.51 28.14 6.54
N ASN A 556 3.42 28.15 5.78
CA ASN A 556 3.20 27.22 4.66
C ASN A 556 4.28 27.37 3.57
N PHE A 557 4.67 28.61 3.26
CA PHE A 557 5.73 28.90 2.31
C PHE A 557 7.10 28.42 2.81
N ALA A 558 7.43 28.66 4.08
CA ALA A 558 8.68 28.19 4.68
C ALA A 558 8.77 26.66 4.69
N ILE A 559 7.68 25.97 5.03
CA ILE A 559 7.58 24.50 4.94
C ILE A 559 7.78 24.03 3.51
N SER A 560 7.13 24.67 2.53
CA SER A 560 7.27 24.34 1.11
C SER A 560 8.70 24.53 0.63
N ALA A 561 9.34 25.65 0.96
CA ALA A 561 10.73 25.93 0.60
C ALA A 561 11.70 24.91 1.20
N LEU A 562 11.53 24.57 2.50
CA LEU A 562 12.33 23.52 3.16
C LEU A 562 12.13 22.16 2.48
N ALA A 563 10.89 21.79 2.21
CA ALA A 563 10.55 20.52 1.59
C ALA A 563 11.12 20.38 0.18
N LEU A 564 11.04 21.44 -0.63
CA LEU A 564 11.58 21.49 -1.98
C LEU A 564 13.11 21.42 -2.00
N ARG A 565 13.78 22.05 -1.03
CA ARG A 565 15.24 21.88 -0.85
C ARG A 565 15.59 20.42 -0.55
N ARG A 566 14.86 19.77 0.36
CA ARG A 566 15.03 18.33 0.66
C ARG A 566 14.71 17.42 -0.52
N ALA A 567 13.80 17.84 -1.40
CA ALA A 567 13.45 17.10 -2.61
C ALA A 567 14.46 17.31 -3.76
N GLY A 568 15.45 18.21 -3.62
CA GLY A 568 16.31 18.61 -4.73
C GLY A 568 15.59 19.43 -5.81
N LYS A 569 14.42 20.00 -5.50
CA LYS A 569 13.54 20.74 -6.42
C LYS A 569 13.37 22.21 -6.01
N ALA A 570 14.42 22.83 -5.48
CA ALA A 570 14.38 24.22 -5.00
C ALA A 570 13.95 25.25 -6.07
N TRP A 571 14.12 24.94 -7.35
CA TRP A 571 13.63 25.74 -8.48
C TRP A 571 12.09 25.91 -8.49
N LEU A 572 11.34 25.04 -7.81
CA LEU A 572 9.89 25.16 -7.64
C LEU A 572 9.47 26.19 -6.58
N THR A 573 10.40 26.71 -5.76
CA THR A 573 10.07 27.59 -4.62
C THR A 573 9.26 28.83 -5.02
N PRO A 574 9.55 29.55 -6.11
CA PRO A 574 8.73 30.70 -6.52
C PRO A 574 7.28 30.34 -6.81
N TRP A 575 7.02 29.12 -7.29
CA TRP A 575 5.67 28.63 -7.58
C TRP A 575 4.86 28.35 -6.31
N ALA A 576 5.50 28.20 -5.15
CA ALA A 576 4.79 27.99 -3.88
C ALA A 576 3.88 29.19 -3.52
N LEU A 577 4.25 30.41 -3.96
CA LEU A 577 3.40 31.60 -3.81
C LEU A 577 2.08 31.50 -4.60
N THR A 578 2.05 30.69 -5.65
CA THR A 578 0.84 30.50 -6.48
C THR A 578 -0.12 29.46 -5.93
N LEU A 579 0.21 28.77 -4.82
CA LEU A 579 -0.66 27.75 -4.22
C LEU A 579 -2.02 28.32 -3.78
N GLN A 580 -2.11 29.62 -3.50
CA GLN A 580 -3.37 30.29 -3.19
C GLN A 580 -4.38 30.25 -4.36
N LEU A 581 -3.89 30.16 -5.59
CA LEU A 581 -4.74 29.99 -6.78
C LEU A 581 -5.07 28.52 -7.06
N TYR A 582 -4.34 27.58 -6.44
CA TYR A 582 -4.53 26.14 -6.57
C TYR A 582 -5.53 25.57 -5.56
N PHE A 583 -5.51 26.04 -4.32
CA PHE A 583 -6.40 25.54 -3.25
C PHE A 583 -7.91 25.72 -3.51
N PRO A 584 -8.41 26.69 -4.31
CA PRO A 584 -9.83 26.75 -4.70
C PRO A 584 -10.35 25.48 -5.35
N LEU A 585 -9.49 24.74 -6.06
CA LEU A 585 -9.84 23.43 -6.60
C LEU A 585 -10.18 22.43 -5.49
N GLY A 586 -9.50 22.52 -4.34
CA GLY A 586 -9.76 21.70 -3.16
C GLY A 586 -11.14 21.94 -2.55
N ALA A 587 -11.64 23.19 -2.57
CA ALA A 587 -13.01 23.49 -2.16
C ALA A 587 -14.03 22.82 -3.10
N ILE A 588 -13.84 22.92 -4.42
CA ILE A 588 -14.68 22.20 -5.40
C ILE A 588 -14.65 20.69 -5.13
N ALA A 589 -13.46 20.14 -4.85
CA ALA A 589 -13.27 18.72 -4.56
C ALA A 589 -13.99 18.28 -3.29
N VAL A 590 -13.98 19.06 -2.20
CA VAL A 590 -14.69 18.69 -0.96
C VAL A 590 -16.20 18.69 -1.17
N TYR A 591 -16.76 19.69 -1.86
CA TYR A 591 -18.20 19.72 -2.15
C TYR A 591 -18.62 18.53 -3.02
N LYS A 592 -17.87 18.23 -4.08
CA LYS A 592 -18.10 17.03 -4.91
C LYS A 592 -18.05 15.76 -4.07
N GLY A 593 -17.02 15.61 -3.22
CA GLY A 593 -16.83 14.41 -2.39
C GLY A 593 -17.96 14.20 -1.37
N LEU A 594 -18.42 15.27 -0.72
CA LEU A 594 -19.53 15.21 0.23
C LEU A 594 -20.88 14.92 -0.45
N ILE A 595 -21.13 15.48 -1.64
CA ILE A 595 -22.33 15.14 -2.43
C ILE A 595 -22.28 13.68 -2.90
N GLU A 596 -21.12 13.18 -3.32
CA GLU A 596 -20.99 11.77 -3.69
C GLU A 596 -21.23 10.82 -2.52
N LEU A 597 -20.90 11.23 -1.29
CA LEU A 597 -21.09 10.41 -0.10
C LEU A 597 -22.57 10.08 0.18
N THR A 598 -23.50 10.90 -0.31
CA THR A 598 -24.93 10.73 -0.09
C THR A 598 -25.62 9.86 -1.15
N TRP A 599 -25.02 9.65 -2.32
CA TRP A 599 -25.61 8.84 -3.41
C TRP A 599 -24.72 7.73 -3.96
N LYS A 600 -23.39 7.85 -3.87
CA LYS A 600 -22.39 6.90 -4.40
C LYS A 600 -21.18 6.79 -3.45
N PRO A 601 -21.37 6.33 -2.20
CA PRO A 601 -20.34 6.37 -1.16
C PRO A 601 -19.07 5.58 -1.52
N PHE A 602 -19.25 4.39 -2.12
CA PHE A 602 -18.17 3.47 -2.46
C PHE A 602 -17.63 3.66 -3.88
N TYR A 603 -18.11 4.67 -4.61
CA TYR A 603 -17.70 4.88 -5.99
C TYR A 603 -16.26 5.39 -6.10
N TRP A 604 -15.47 4.67 -6.90
CA TRP A 604 -14.08 4.96 -7.22
C TRP A 604 -13.96 5.65 -8.59
N ASP A 605 -13.86 6.99 -8.59
CA ASP A 605 -13.67 7.79 -9.81
C ASP A 605 -12.19 7.78 -10.24
N LYS A 606 -11.75 6.67 -10.85
CA LYS A 606 -10.35 6.43 -11.25
C LYS A 606 -9.88 7.45 -12.29
N THR A 607 -8.70 8.03 -12.08
CA THR A 607 -8.00 8.87 -13.06
C THR A 607 -7.15 8.01 -14.00
N ALA A 608 -7.04 8.43 -15.26
CA ALA A 608 -6.15 7.78 -16.22
C ALA A 608 -4.72 8.32 -16.05
N HIS A 609 -3.75 7.41 -16.05
CA HIS A 609 -2.31 7.70 -16.02
C HIS A 609 -1.71 7.50 -17.43
N GLY A 610 -0.45 7.90 -17.61
CA GLY A 610 0.29 7.85 -18.87
C GLY A 610 0.02 9.03 -19.81
N ILE A 611 -0.43 10.18 -19.31
CA ILE A 611 -0.90 11.30 -20.16
C ILE A 611 0.17 12.37 -20.31
N LEU A 612 0.85 12.68 -19.21
CA LEU A 612 1.92 13.67 -19.15
C LEU A 612 3.22 12.97 -18.76
N LEU A 613 3.56 11.91 -19.49
CA LEU A 613 4.83 11.24 -19.34
C LEU A 613 5.97 12.21 -19.70
N PRO A 614 7.09 12.19 -18.96
CA PRO A 614 8.29 12.91 -19.38
C PRO A 614 8.64 12.49 -20.80
N LYS A 615 8.99 13.44 -21.66
CA LYS A 615 9.61 13.07 -22.93
C LYS A 615 10.85 12.23 -22.59
N PRO A 616 11.10 11.10 -23.29
CA PRO A 616 12.36 10.39 -23.13
C PRO A 616 13.47 11.43 -23.25
N ALA A 617 14.34 11.50 -22.24
CA ALA A 617 15.55 12.30 -22.38
C ALA A 617 16.20 11.81 -23.68
N ALA A 618 16.41 12.70 -24.65
CA ALA A 618 17.23 12.37 -25.81
C ALA A 618 18.49 11.74 -25.23
N ALA A 619 18.73 10.46 -25.56
CA ALA A 619 19.85 9.70 -25.04
C ALA A 619 21.06 10.62 -25.09
N HIS A 620 21.55 11.02 -23.91
CA HIS A 620 22.85 11.67 -23.86
C HIS A 620 23.79 10.56 -24.31
N GLY A 621 24.13 10.58 -25.61
CA GLY A 621 25.23 9.81 -26.13
C GLY A 621 26.42 10.03 -25.19
N PRO A 622 27.30 9.01 -25.03
CA PRO A 622 28.42 9.11 -24.11
C PRO A 622 29.08 10.47 -24.29
N GLN A 623 29.12 11.28 -23.23
CA GLN A 623 29.85 12.53 -23.26
C GLN A 623 31.26 12.19 -23.76
N PRO A 624 31.75 12.86 -24.83
CA PRO A 624 33.12 12.64 -25.26
C PRO A 624 34.00 12.92 -24.04
N SER A 625 34.78 11.91 -23.66
CA SER A 625 35.76 11.99 -22.58
C SER A 625 36.54 13.29 -22.75
N GLN A 626 36.50 14.15 -21.72
CA GLN A 626 37.36 15.33 -21.71
C GLN A 626 38.81 14.87 -21.97
N PRO A 627 39.52 15.49 -22.93
CA PRO A 627 40.91 15.14 -23.15
C PRO A 627 41.70 15.42 -21.86
N PRO A 628 42.69 14.58 -21.51
CA PRO A 628 43.47 14.74 -20.30
C PRO A 628 44.15 16.13 -20.28
N PRO A 629 44.33 16.73 -19.09
CA PRO A 629 44.95 18.04 -18.99
C PRO A 629 46.38 18.01 -19.57
N PRO A 630 46.81 19.07 -20.28
CA PRO A 630 48.15 19.14 -20.84
C PRO A 630 49.21 19.09 -19.73
N LEU A 631 50.25 18.29 -19.94
CA LEU A 631 51.40 18.17 -19.06
C LEU A 631 52.09 19.54 -18.89
N PRO A 632 52.63 19.86 -17.71
CA PRO A 632 53.27 21.15 -17.45
C PRO A 632 54.54 21.31 -18.31
N HIS A 633 54.57 22.37 -19.11
CA HIS A 633 55.76 22.79 -19.87
C HIS A 633 56.89 23.17 -18.90
N GLN A 634 57.99 22.42 -18.94
CA GLN A 634 59.29 22.90 -18.46
C GLN A 634 59.81 23.96 -19.44
N ALA A 635 60.23 25.10 -18.89
CA ALA A 635 60.83 26.20 -19.63
C ALA A 635 62.23 25.85 -20.14
N ALA A 636 62.56 26.28 -21.36
CA ALA A 636 63.93 26.49 -21.81
C ALA A 636 63.95 27.48 -23.00
N ALA A 637 64.72 28.58 -22.81
CA ALA A 637 65.41 29.44 -23.78
C ALA A 637 64.62 29.92 -25.02
N GLU A 638 64.48 31.20 -25.33
CA GLU A 638 65.36 32.37 -25.24
C GLU A 638 64.59 33.67 -24.99
#